data_AF-A0A1H5T3W1-F1
#
_entry.id   AF-A0A1H5T3W1-F1
#
_cell.length_a   1.000
_cell.length_b   1.000
_cell.length_c   1.000
_cell.angle_alpha   90.00
_cell.angle_beta   90.00
_cell.angle_gamma   90.00
#
_symmetry.space_group_name_H-M   'P 1'
#
loop_
_entity.id
_entity.type
_entity.pdbx_description
1 polymer ?
#
loop_
_entity_poly.entity_id
_entity_poly.type
_entity_poly.pdbx_seq_one_letter_code
_entity_poly.pdbx_strand_id
1 'polypeptide(L)'
;MDTRRRSSLVLASATAAAVAAGGLIALTLTAQSADAANSAAVDGARAPAVSPFDVSGGASVPFTEYEAEAANTTGQKIGPDYTQGTVASEASGRQAVTLDQGQYVEFTLTQAANAVDVAYNLPQGASGTMSVYVNGTKLDQKLAVTSQYSYVSTGNIVGSRTHHLFDDSRIRLGQNLAAGAKVKLQLDSGDTGTATVDVTDFEQVAAAAAQPANSVSVVDDGADPSGAGDSTQAFRQAISDAKAQGKEVWIPSGDFKITSQLPVDDVTLRGAGNWWSVVHSSHFIDQTSATGNTKLYDFAVFGDVSVRNDNSPDNFVTGSLGPNSVVSGMWIQREKCGLWLTGDNTDLTVENNRIIGTTADGLNLDGSAQGVTVRNNFLRNQGDDSLAMWSLGSPDTGNTFTGNTIVQPNLANGIAIYGGSNNTASNNVIADTNALGSGLAVSNQAFLQPFNPLSGKVTVSGNTLIRTGAMNPNWSHPMGALRVDSYDSAITTVDVRISDTTFVDSPYSDFEFVSGGGHGYDVSGVTVSGATATGTGTVVVQAETPGSATFSDVTATGTGATGVYDCSYPAGTAPFTINQGSGNSGWTGTWPDCSTWPQPGGGDGSGGTTTGGSTGGTTPPADGNLAKGRPATDTGHADVYTASNAVDGDANSYWESTDNAFPQSLTVDLGSAQGVGRLVLKLPPASAWATRTETLSVLGSTDGSTFTTLKASAGYTFDPASGNTATVSLSSASTRYLRLTFTANTGWPAGQLSELEAYAS
;
A
#
# COMPACT_ATOMS: atom_id res chain seq x y z
N MET A 1 45.41 18.76 14.71
CA MET A 1 46.18 17.86 15.60
C MET A 1 45.39 16.56 15.66
N ASP A 2 45.74 15.59 14.80
CA ASP A 2 46.62 14.44 15.12
C ASP A 2 45.74 13.29 15.67
N THR A 3 45.61 12.05 15.17
CA THR A 3 46.15 11.26 14.04
C THR A 3 45.33 9.95 13.98
N ARG A 4 45.32 9.25 12.82
CA ARG A 4 45.39 7.78 12.56
C ARG A 4 44.59 7.42 11.29
N ARG A 5 45.19 7.40 10.09
CA ARG A 5 45.86 6.27 9.37
C ARG A 5 45.03 4.97 9.32
N ARG A 6 44.41 4.67 8.17
CA ARG A 6 44.87 3.85 7.01
C ARG A 6 44.52 2.36 7.16
N SER A 7 43.77 1.81 6.19
CA SER A 7 44.17 0.63 5.39
C SER A 7 43.18 0.42 4.24
N SER A 8 43.70 0.41 3.02
CA SER A 8 43.04 0.04 1.76
C SER A 8 43.47 -1.38 1.40
N LEU A 9 42.59 -2.18 0.79
CA LEU A 9 42.99 -3.39 0.06
C LEU A 9 42.09 -3.58 -1.17
N VAL A 10 42.77 -3.66 -2.31
CA VAL A 10 42.32 -3.93 -3.68
C VAL A 10 42.63 -5.39 -3.99
N LEU A 11 41.77 -6.11 -4.72
CA LEU A 11 42.12 -7.23 -5.61
C LEU A 11 40.92 -7.41 -6.58
N ALA A 12 41.01 -6.98 -7.85
CA ALA A 12 41.68 -7.59 -9.01
C ALA A 12 40.89 -8.77 -9.64
N SER A 13 40.49 -8.52 -10.89
CA SER A 13 39.78 -9.34 -11.86
C SER A 13 40.65 -10.44 -12.50
N ALA A 14 40.02 -11.51 -12.97
CA ALA A 14 40.63 -12.47 -13.91
C ALA A 14 39.59 -13.06 -14.87
N THR A 15 39.71 -12.68 -16.15
CA THR A 15 39.16 -13.33 -17.34
C THR A 15 39.88 -14.63 -17.65
N ALA A 16 39.16 -15.65 -18.13
CA ALA A 16 39.72 -16.74 -18.94
C ALA A 16 38.74 -17.14 -20.05
N ALA A 17 39.19 -17.01 -21.29
CA ALA A 17 38.55 -17.52 -22.49
C ALA A 17 39.11 -18.92 -22.82
N ALA A 18 38.26 -19.81 -23.36
CA ALA A 18 38.69 -21.00 -24.08
C ALA A 18 37.76 -21.25 -25.27
N VAL A 19 38.38 -21.44 -26.44
CA VAL A 19 37.79 -21.70 -27.76
C VAL A 19 37.98 -23.17 -28.11
N ALA A 20 36.94 -23.85 -28.59
CA ALA A 20 36.97 -24.96 -29.56
C ALA A 20 35.52 -25.26 -29.99
N ALA A 21 35.05 -24.83 -31.17
CA ALA A 21 35.18 -25.48 -32.49
C ALA A 21 34.27 -26.72 -32.69
N GLY A 22 33.26 -26.57 -33.56
CA GLY A 22 32.73 -27.66 -34.38
C GLY A 22 31.21 -27.82 -34.43
N GLY A 23 30.60 -27.53 -35.59
CA GLY A 23 29.32 -28.14 -35.99
C GLY A 23 28.25 -27.18 -36.51
N LEU A 24 28.37 -26.74 -37.76
CA LEU A 24 27.22 -26.24 -38.53
C LEU A 24 26.26 -27.40 -38.81
N ILE A 25 25.02 -27.31 -38.33
CA ILE A 25 23.87 -27.95 -38.96
C ILE A 25 22.79 -26.88 -39.12
N ALA A 26 22.61 -26.44 -40.36
CA ALA A 26 21.43 -25.69 -40.76
C ALA A 26 20.26 -26.67 -40.86
N LEU A 27 19.32 -26.60 -39.90
CA LEU A 27 17.99 -27.18 -40.07
C LEU A 27 16.99 -26.02 -40.16
N THR A 28 16.44 -25.85 -41.35
CA THR A 28 15.28 -25.03 -41.65
C THR A 28 14.09 -25.47 -40.78
N LEU A 29 13.70 -24.66 -39.79
CA LEU A 29 12.37 -24.78 -39.18
C LEU A 29 11.39 -23.93 -39.99
N THR A 30 10.52 -24.64 -40.72
CA THR A 30 9.25 -24.12 -41.19
C THR A 30 8.41 -23.74 -39.98
N ALA A 31 8.05 -22.47 -39.84
CA ALA A 31 7.02 -22.03 -38.91
C ALA A 31 5.68 -22.66 -39.33
N GLN A 32 5.24 -23.70 -38.63
CA GLN A 32 3.85 -24.12 -38.63
C GLN A 32 3.18 -23.44 -37.43
N SER A 33 2.30 -22.50 -37.74
CA SER A 33 1.29 -21.95 -36.84
C SER A 33 0.48 -23.11 -36.26
N ALA A 34 0.62 -23.34 -34.95
CA ALA A 34 -0.30 -24.18 -34.20
C ALA A 34 -1.46 -23.30 -33.74
N ASP A 35 -2.64 -23.63 -34.27
CA ASP A 35 -3.90 -22.96 -34.06
C ASP A 35 -4.26 -22.77 -32.58
N ALA A 36 -4.79 -21.59 -32.30
CA ALA A 36 -5.53 -21.27 -31.09
C ALA A 36 -6.72 -22.22 -30.94
N ALA A 37 -6.81 -22.90 -29.79
CA ALA A 37 -8.01 -23.62 -29.37
C ALA A 37 -8.33 -23.31 -27.91
N ASN A 38 -9.15 -22.27 -27.73
CA ASN A 38 -10.14 -22.05 -26.66
C ASN A 38 -9.75 -22.42 -25.21
N SER A 39 -9.23 -21.43 -24.48
CA SER A 39 -9.62 -21.23 -23.08
C SER A 39 -10.72 -20.17 -23.07
N ALA A 40 -11.98 -20.61 -23.09
CA ALA A 40 -13.10 -19.72 -22.83
C ALA A 40 -12.95 -19.18 -21.39
N ALA A 41 -12.93 -17.85 -21.30
CA ALA A 41 -12.91 -17.10 -20.06
C ALA A 41 -13.98 -17.62 -19.09
N VAL A 42 -13.58 -17.93 -17.86
CA VAL A 42 -14.51 -17.82 -16.73
C VAL A 42 -14.54 -16.33 -16.39
N ASP A 43 -15.30 -15.59 -17.20
CA ASP A 43 -15.69 -14.22 -16.93
C ASP A 43 -16.76 -14.26 -15.83
N GLY A 44 -16.32 -14.54 -14.60
CA GLY A 44 -17.04 -14.15 -13.41
C GLY A 44 -16.59 -12.75 -13.06
N ALA A 45 -17.11 -11.74 -13.74
CA ALA A 45 -16.84 -10.34 -13.44
C ALA A 45 -17.18 -10.08 -11.95
N ARG A 46 -16.15 -10.10 -11.10
CA ARG A 46 -16.22 -9.52 -9.76
C ARG A 46 -16.57 -8.05 -9.96
N ALA A 47 -17.49 -7.52 -9.16
CA ALA A 47 -17.86 -6.12 -9.25
C ALA A 47 -16.60 -5.23 -9.16
N PRO A 48 -16.52 -4.14 -9.94
CA PRO A 48 -15.38 -3.22 -9.86
C PRO A 48 -15.19 -2.73 -8.43
N ALA A 49 -13.94 -2.50 -8.04
CA ALA A 49 -13.60 -1.94 -6.75
C ALA A 49 -14.36 -0.60 -6.54
N VAL A 50 -14.86 -0.37 -5.33
CA VAL A 50 -15.53 0.90 -5.01
C VAL A 50 -14.52 2.04 -5.12
N SER A 51 -14.79 3.03 -5.96
CA SER A 51 -13.97 4.22 -6.11
C SER A 51 -14.08 5.12 -4.86
N PRO A 52 -12.98 5.75 -4.42
CA PRO A 52 -13.02 6.77 -3.37
C PRO A 52 -13.87 8.01 -3.72
N PHE A 53 -14.27 8.19 -4.99
CA PHE A 53 -15.12 9.30 -5.42
C PHE A 53 -16.61 8.93 -5.59
N ASP A 54 -16.96 7.66 -5.48
CA ASP A 54 -18.34 7.15 -5.57
C ASP A 54 -19.02 6.99 -4.19
N VAL A 55 -18.42 7.56 -3.14
CA VAL A 55 -18.89 7.51 -1.76
C VAL A 55 -19.12 8.91 -1.19
N SER A 56 -19.77 9.00 -0.01
CA SER A 56 -19.92 10.28 0.68
C SER A 56 -18.65 10.71 1.41
N GLY A 57 -18.40 12.02 1.42
CA GLY A 57 -17.22 12.63 2.02
C GLY A 57 -16.12 12.87 1.01
N GLY A 58 -14.90 13.06 1.49
CA GLY A 58 -13.72 13.24 0.65
C GLY A 58 -13.59 14.63 0.07
N ALA A 59 -12.54 14.82 -0.72
CA ALA A 59 -12.25 16.06 -1.41
C ALA A 59 -13.10 16.21 -2.68
N SER A 60 -13.66 17.41 -2.86
CA SER A 60 -14.18 17.87 -4.13
C SER A 60 -13.02 18.22 -5.05
N VAL A 61 -12.71 17.33 -5.98
CA VAL A 61 -11.64 17.49 -6.97
C VAL A 61 -12.18 17.95 -8.33
N PRO A 62 -11.39 18.69 -9.14
CA PRO A 62 -11.81 19.16 -10.47
C PRO A 62 -11.53 18.14 -11.60
N PHE A 63 -11.10 16.93 -11.24
CA PHE A 63 -10.83 15.84 -12.17
C PHE A 63 -11.84 14.71 -12.01
N THR A 64 -11.89 13.81 -12.99
CA THR A 64 -12.59 12.53 -12.89
C THR A 64 -11.55 11.41 -12.99
N GLU A 65 -11.59 10.50 -12.01
CA GLU A 65 -10.69 9.35 -11.91
C GLU A 65 -11.24 8.16 -12.70
N TYR A 66 -10.35 7.39 -13.33
CA TYR A 66 -10.67 6.16 -14.06
C TYR A 66 -9.63 5.08 -13.78
N GLU A 67 -10.09 3.98 -13.21
CA GLU A 67 -9.25 2.79 -12.99
C GLU A 67 -8.91 2.10 -14.31
N ALA A 68 -7.64 1.76 -14.52
CA ALA A 68 -7.18 1.16 -15.77
C ALA A 68 -7.78 -0.22 -16.00
N GLU A 69 -7.98 -1.01 -14.95
CA GLU A 69 -8.59 -2.33 -15.01
C GLU A 69 -10.09 -2.29 -15.34
N ALA A 70 -10.74 -1.13 -15.21
CA ALA A 70 -12.11 -0.92 -15.67
C ALA A 70 -12.18 -0.47 -17.14
N ALA A 71 -11.06 -0.03 -17.73
CA ALA A 71 -11.00 0.47 -19.09
C ALA A 71 -10.80 -0.65 -20.14
N ASN A 72 -10.98 -0.30 -21.42
CA ASN A 72 -10.75 -1.24 -22.51
C ASN A 72 -9.24 -1.42 -22.71
N THR A 73 -8.73 -2.64 -22.64
CA THR A 73 -7.29 -2.89 -22.68
C THR A 73 -6.92 -4.11 -23.52
N THR A 74 -5.72 -4.09 -24.06
CA THR A 74 -5.04 -5.26 -24.66
C THR A 74 -3.87 -5.76 -23.80
N GLY A 75 -3.58 -5.07 -22.70
CA GLY A 75 -2.61 -5.50 -21.70
C GLY A 75 -3.17 -6.54 -20.72
N GLN A 76 -2.37 -6.88 -19.72
CA GLN A 76 -2.71 -7.85 -18.69
C GLN A 76 -3.19 -7.14 -17.43
N LYS A 77 -4.39 -7.48 -16.95
CA LYS A 77 -4.88 -7.01 -15.64
C LYS A 77 -4.15 -7.78 -14.54
N ILE A 78 -3.74 -7.08 -13.48
CA ILE A 78 -3.17 -7.66 -12.26
C ILE A 78 -4.10 -7.41 -11.06
N GLY A 79 -3.90 -8.18 -9.99
CA GLY A 79 -4.68 -8.06 -8.75
C GLY A 79 -6.13 -8.57 -8.85
N PRO A 80 -6.93 -8.39 -7.78
CA PRO A 80 -6.57 -7.69 -6.55
C PRO A 80 -5.65 -8.49 -5.64
N ASP A 81 -4.65 -7.84 -5.05
CA ASP A 81 -3.72 -8.42 -4.07
C ASP A 81 -3.44 -7.42 -2.92
N TYR A 82 -3.33 -7.91 -1.70
CA TYR A 82 -3.01 -7.11 -0.50
C TYR A 82 -1.63 -7.46 0.07
N THR A 83 -0.89 -8.36 -0.58
CA THR A 83 0.41 -8.82 -0.13
C THR A 83 1.41 -7.66 -0.16
N GLN A 84 1.96 -7.32 1.01
CA GLN A 84 2.89 -6.21 1.20
C GLN A 84 4.05 -6.25 0.19
N GLY A 85 4.25 -5.15 -0.53
CA GLY A 85 5.36 -4.94 -1.46
C GLY A 85 5.12 -5.49 -2.87
N THR A 86 3.90 -5.92 -3.19
CA THR A 86 3.53 -6.27 -4.57
C THR A 86 3.02 -5.04 -5.32
N VAL A 87 3.23 -5.00 -6.64
CA VAL A 87 2.69 -3.91 -7.48
C VAL A 87 1.17 -3.81 -7.36
N ALA A 88 0.46 -4.94 -7.30
CA ALA A 88 -0.99 -4.93 -7.12
C ALA A 88 -1.41 -4.38 -5.74
N SER A 89 -0.65 -4.65 -4.66
CA SER A 89 -0.97 -4.08 -3.34
C SER A 89 -0.89 -2.55 -3.30
N GLU A 90 -0.01 -1.94 -4.08
CA GLU A 90 0.16 -0.48 -4.11
C GLU A 90 -0.64 0.23 -5.22
N ALA A 91 -1.44 -0.50 -5.99
CA ALA A 91 -2.34 0.07 -7.00
C ALA A 91 -3.69 0.48 -6.40
N SER A 92 -4.30 1.57 -6.87
CA SER A 92 -5.69 1.91 -6.56
C SER A 92 -6.61 0.72 -6.85
N GLY A 93 -7.59 0.49 -5.97
CA GLY A 93 -8.47 -0.68 -6.11
C GLY A 93 -7.76 -2.05 -5.95
N ARG A 94 -6.46 -2.04 -5.67
CA ARG A 94 -5.53 -3.18 -5.64
C ARG A 94 -5.30 -3.83 -7.00
N GLN A 95 -5.65 -3.15 -8.09
CA GLN A 95 -5.64 -3.70 -9.44
C GLN A 95 -5.00 -2.69 -10.40
N ALA A 96 -4.43 -3.19 -11.50
CA ALA A 96 -3.84 -2.33 -12.52
C ALA A 96 -3.76 -3.09 -13.85
N VAL A 97 -3.22 -2.44 -14.88
CA VAL A 97 -3.00 -3.03 -16.21
C VAL A 97 -1.54 -2.91 -16.62
N THR A 98 -0.85 -4.03 -16.74
CA THR A 98 0.50 -4.10 -17.32
C THR A 98 0.42 -4.11 -18.85
N LEU A 99 1.15 -3.20 -19.47
CA LEU A 99 1.31 -3.02 -20.91
C LEU A 99 2.73 -3.39 -21.34
N ASP A 100 2.84 -4.17 -22.39
CA ASP A 100 4.04 -4.35 -23.19
C ASP A 100 3.95 -3.56 -24.50
N GLN A 101 5.04 -3.55 -25.27
CA GLN A 101 5.09 -2.94 -26.59
C GLN A 101 3.92 -3.37 -27.50
N GLY A 102 3.22 -2.39 -28.05
CA GLY A 102 2.03 -2.53 -28.89
C GLY A 102 0.71 -2.64 -28.13
N GLN A 103 0.74 -2.79 -26.79
CA GLN A 103 -0.46 -2.87 -25.96
C GLN A 103 -0.89 -1.49 -25.45
N TYR A 104 -2.16 -1.40 -25.06
CA TYR A 104 -2.78 -0.16 -24.64
C TYR A 104 -3.86 -0.37 -23.57
N VAL A 105 -4.17 0.72 -22.88
CA VAL A 105 -5.42 0.95 -22.15
C VAL A 105 -6.14 2.18 -22.74
N GLU A 106 -7.45 2.06 -23.01
CA GLU A 106 -8.29 3.09 -23.64
C GLU A 106 -9.49 3.43 -22.75
N PHE A 107 -9.50 4.68 -22.29
CA PHE A 107 -10.54 5.28 -21.46
C PHE A 107 -11.59 5.96 -22.33
N THR A 108 -12.85 5.88 -21.91
CA THR A 108 -13.94 6.68 -22.48
C THR A 108 -14.37 7.69 -21.44
N LEU A 109 -14.18 8.98 -21.74
CA LEU A 109 -14.43 10.04 -20.77
C LEU A 109 -15.93 10.18 -20.47
N THR A 110 -16.30 10.32 -19.20
CA THR A 110 -17.65 10.66 -18.74
C THR A 110 -17.84 12.16 -18.54
N GLN A 111 -16.76 12.93 -18.47
CA GLN A 111 -16.74 14.39 -18.33
C GLN A 111 -15.80 15.05 -19.35
N ALA A 112 -15.89 16.38 -19.48
CA ALA A 112 -14.95 17.14 -20.29
C ALA A 112 -13.56 17.16 -19.63
N ALA A 113 -12.50 17.15 -20.45
CA ALA A 113 -11.12 17.23 -19.97
C ALA A 113 -10.19 17.80 -21.04
N ASN A 114 -9.08 18.40 -20.64
CA ASN A 114 -8.02 18.87 -21.52
C ASN A 114 -6.62 18.57 -21.00
N ALA A 115 -6.52 17.86 -19.87
CA ALA A 115 -5.30 17.38 -19.28
C ALA A 115 -5.52 16.00 -18.66
N VAL A 116 -4.42 15.29 -18.45
CA VAL A 116 -4.41 13.96 -17.85
C VAL A 116 -3.22 13.83 -16.91
N ASP A 117 -3.45 13.19 -15.77
CA ASP A 117 -2.44 12.68 -14.84
C ASP A 117 -2.60 11.17 -14.71
N VAL A 118 -1.49 10.45 -14.69
CA VAL A 118 -1.47 8.98 -14.77
C VAL A 118 -0.58 8.45 -13.66
N ALA A 119 -1.15 7.59 -12.82
CA ALA A 119 -0.39 6.76 -11.89
C ALA A 119 0.13 5.52 -12.62
N TYR A 120 1.45 5.29 -12.57
CA TYR A 120 2.08 4.20 -13.27
C TYR A 120 3.28 3.62 -12.51
N ASN A 121 3.61 2.37 -12.80
CA ASN A 121 4.82 1.70 -12.38
C ASN A 121 5.65 1.30 -13.61
N LEU A 122 6.97 1.45 -13.51
CA LEU A 122 7.95 0.89 -14.45
C LEU A 122 8.90 -0.04 -13.71
N PRO A 123 9.58 -0.99 -14.38
CA PRO A 123 10.71 -1.70 -13.80
C PRO A 123 11.77 -0.75 -13.23
N GLN A 124 12.38 -1.11 -12.10
CA GLN A 124 13.38 -0.27 -11.45
C GLN A 124 14.56 0.06 -12.39
N GLY A 125 14.90 1.34 -12.46
CA GLY A 125 15.92 1.90 -13.34
C GLY A 125 15.44 2.26 -14.74
N ALA A 126 14.18 1.98 -15.09
CA ALA A 126 13.63 2.32 -16.39
C ALA A 126 13.11 3.76 -16.45
N SER A 127 13.23 4.37 -17.62
CA SER A 127 12.60 5.64 -17.97
C SER A 127 12.37 5.71 -19.47
N GLY A 128 11.45 6.59 -19.89
CA GLY A 128 11.10 6.75 -21.28
C GLY A 128 9.82 7.55 -21.44
N THR A 129 9.03 7.15 -22.43
CA THR A 129 7.74 7.78 -22.72
C THR A 129 6.63 6.75 -22.89
N MET A 130 5.38 7.20 -22.82
CA MET A 130 4.18 6.47 -23.22
C MET A 130 3.40 7.34 -24.20
N SER A 131 3.01 6.76 -25.34
CA SER A 131 2.27 7.49 -26.38
C SER A 131 0.82 7.69 -25.96
N VAL A 132 0.29 8.88 -26.25
CA VAL A 132 -1.10 9.25 -25.95
C VAL A 132 -1.87 9.48 -27.25
N TYR A 133 -3.07 8.92 -27.31
CA TYR A 133 -3.98 9.04 -28.45
C TYR A 133 -5.30 9.63 -28.00
N VAL A 134 -5.86 10.50 -28.83
CA VAL A 134 -7.21 11.05 -28.66
C VAL A 134 -8.05 10.67 -29.86
N ASN A 135 -9.16 9.98 -29.63
CA ASN A 135 -10.08 9.51 -30.68
C ASN A 135 -9.35 8.78 -31.82
N GLY A 136 -8.37 7.93 -31.47
CA GLY A 136 -7.55 7.17 -32.41
C GLY A 136 -6.41 7.95 -33.08
N THR A 137 -6.28 9.26 -32.84
CA THR A 137 -5.20 10.09 -33.38
C THR A 137 -4.09 10.24 -32.34
N LYS A 138 -2.84 9.90 -32.72
CA LYS A 138 -1.67 10.06 -31.86
C LYS A 138 -1.39 11.54 -31.62
N LEU A 139 -1.11 11.94 -30.38
CA LEU A 139 -0.62 13.27 -30.05
C LEU A 139 0.89 13.37 -30.32
N ASP A 140 1.36 14.57 -30.66
CA ASP A 140 2.81 14.84 -30.82
C ASP A 140 3.55 14.76 -29.48
N GLN A 141 2.89 15.21 -28.40
CA GLN A 141 3.41 15.09 -27.05
C GLN A 141 3.16 13.68 -26.51
N LYS A 142 4.17 13.13 -25.83
CA LYS A 142 4.09 11.88 -25.09
C LYS A 142 4.13 12.13 -23.59
N LEU A 143 3.60 11.20 -22.82
CA LEU A 143 3.72 11.20 -21.36
C LEU A 143 5.15 10.75 -21.00
N ALA A 144 5.88 11.54 -20.22
CA ALA A 144 7.18 11.13 -19.69
C ALA A 144 6.97 10.18 -18.51
N VAL A 145 7.68 9.06 -18.49
CA VAL A 145 7.55 8.04 -17.44
C VAL A 145 8.93 7.63 -16.94
N THR A 146 9.07 7.43 -15.63
CA THR A 146 10.34 7.10 -14.98
C THR A 146 10.10 6.31 -13.70
N SER A 147 11.03 5.43 -13.34
CA SER A 147 11.06 4.79 -12.02
C SER A 147 11.98 5.53 -11.03
N GLN A 148 12.53 6.70 -11.40
CA GLN A 148 13.54 7.42 -10.58
C GLN A 148 13.02 7.75 -9.18
N TYR A 149 11.73 8.04 -9.07
CA TYR A 149 11.08 8.44 -7.82
C TYR A 149 10.38 7.28 -7.12
N SER A 150 10.45 6.07 -7.68
CA SER A 150 9.82 4.86 -7.16
C SER A 150 10.82 3.94 -6.46
N TYR A 151 10.35 2.85 -5.85
CA TYR A 151 11.17 1.83 -5.19
C TYR A 151 11.94 2.36 -3.97
N VAL A 152 11.24 3.11 -3.11
CA VAL A 152 11.79 3.65 -1.87
C VAL A 152 12.02 2.51 -0.88
N SER A 153 13.16 2.56 -0.17
CA SER A 153 13.51 1.58 0.86
C SER A 153 13.78 2.29 2.18
N THR A 154 13.06 1.88 3.23
CA THR A 154 13.15 2.46 4.59
C THR A 154 13.59 1.39 5.59
N GLY A 155 14.80 0.84 5.42
CA GLY A 155 15.29 -0.27 6.25
C GLY A 155 15.43 0.04 7.74
N ASN A 156 15.33 1.31 8.15
CA ASN A 156 15.24 1.75 9.54
C ASN A 156 13.83 1.58 10.14
N ILE A 157 12.78 1.43 9.32
CA ILE A 157 11.41 1.17 9.75
C ILE A 157 11.21 -0.34 9.79
N VAL A 158 11.10 -0.88 11.00
CA VAL A 158 10.97 -2.32 11.24
C VAL A 158 9.68 -2.83 10.58
N GLY A 159 9.80 -3.88 9.78
CA GLY A 159 8.68 -4.48 9.04
C GLY A 159 8.36 -3.82 7.69
N SER A 160 9.01 -2.71 7.35
CA SER A 160 8.90 -2.11 6.01
C SER A 160 9.58 -3.01 4.96
N ARG A 161 9.03 -2.99 3.74
CA ARG A 161 9.62 -3.57 2.54
C ARG A 161 9.94 -2.46 1.54
N THR A 162 10.61 -2.76 0.43
CA THR A 162 10.63 -1.81 -0.70
C THR A 162 9.20 -1.52 -1.12
N HIS A 163 8.89 -0.24 -1.26
CA HIS A 163 7.54 0.27 -1.49
C HIS A 163 7.62 1.52 -2.39
N HIS A 164 6.54 2.28 -2.50
CA HIS A 164 6.45 3.47 -3.35
C HIS A 164 6.67 3.07 -4.82
N LEU A 165 5.94 2.06 -5.26
CA LEU A 165 6.14 1.40 -6.55
C LEU A 165 5.58 2.21 -7.71
N PHE A 166 4.64 3.12 -7.45
CA PHE A 166 4.05 4.01 -8.44
C PHE A 166 4.71 5.40 -8.43
N ASP A 167 4.60 6.11 -9.54
CA ASP A 167 4.84 7.55 -9.68
C ASP A 167 3.73 8.12 -10.57
N ASP A 168 3.48 9.42 -10.43
CA ASP A 168 2.47 10.13 -11.21
C ASP A 168 3.15 11.03 -12.25
N SER A 169 2.58 11.05 -13.45
CA SER A 169 3.02 11.93 -14.53
C SER A 169 1.83 12.56 -15.22
N ARG A 170 1.97 13.85 -15.55
CA ARG A 170 0.90 14.66 -16.12
C ARG A 170 1.27 15.32 -17.43
N ILE A 171 0.29 15.44 -18.32
CA ILE A 171 0.40 16.22 -19.56
C ILE A 171 -0.90 16.97 -19.86
N ARG A 172 -0.78 18.12 -20.54
CA ARG A 172 -1.93 18.78 -21.18
C ARG A 172 -2.13 18.19 -22.58
N LEU A 173 -3.36 17.89 -22.94
CA LEU A 173 -3.71 17.22 -24.21
C LEU A 173 -3.71 18.18 -25.42
N GLY A 174 -3.56 19.49 -25.18
CA GLY A 174 -3.54 20.53 -26.22
C GLY A 174 -4.91 20.83 -26.85
N GLN A 175 -5.97 20.19 -26.37
CA GLN A 175 -7.34 20.33 -26.89
C GLN A 175 -8.36 20.05 -25.78
N ASN A 176 -9.53 20.67 -25.85
CA ASN A 176 -10.65 20.37 -24.96
C ASN A 176 -11.45 19.19 -25.50
N LEU A 177 -11.56 18.13 -24.72
CA LEU A 177 -12.34 16.93 -25.00
C LEU A 177 -13.71 17.04 -24.34
N ALA A 178 -14.72 16.47 -24.98
CA ALA A 178 -16.05 16.30 -24.40
C ALA A 178 -16.20 14.89 -23.82
N ALA A 179 -17.22 14.70 -22.96
CA ALA A 179 -17.67 13.36 -22.58
C ALA A 179 -17.93 12.50 -23.84
N GLY A 180 -17.54 11.23 -23.77
CA GLY A 180 -17.54 10.28 -24.88
C GLY A 180 -16.25 10.26 -25.71
N ALA A 181 -15.35 11.23 -25.53
CA ALA A 181 -14.03 11.18 -26.14
C ALA A 181 -13.25 9.95 -25.63
N LYS A 182 -12.44 9.37 -26.51
CA LYS A 182 -11.58 8.24 -26.18
C LYS A 182 -10.15 8.71 -26.01
N VAL A 183 -9.55 8.43 -24.86
CA VAL A 183 -8.12 8.67 -24.62
C VAL A 183 -7.44 7.34 -24.39
N LYS A 184 -6.41 7.06 -25.18
CA LYS A 184 -5.68 5.80 -25.14
C LYS A 184 -4.22 6.03 -24.79
N LEU A 185 -3.75 5.33 -23.77
CA LEU A 185 -2.36 5.23 -23.37
C LEU A 185 -1.78 3.95 -23.98
N GLN A 186 -0.72 4.07 -24.77
CA GLN A 186 -0.16 2.97 -25.55
C GLN A 186 1.37 2.99 -25.55
N LEU A 187 1.99 1.81 -25.44
CA LEU A 187 3.43 1.66 -25.61
C LEU A 187 3.74 1.40 -27.09
N ASP A 188 4.08 2.45 -27.84
CA ASP A 188 4.51 2.32 -29.23
C ASP A 188 6.01 2.00 -29.34
N SER A 189 6.46 1.64 -30.55
CA SER A 189 7.90 1.56 -30.83
C SER A 189 8.61 2.85 -30.44
N GLY A 190 9.62 2.73 -29.58
CA GLY A 190 10.40 3.85 -29.04
C GLY A 190 9.86 4.45 -27.74
N ASP A 191 8.74 3.93 -27.22
CA ASP A 191 8.31 4.14 -25.83
C ASP A 191 9.05 3.18 -24.87
N THR A 192 8.77 3.28 -23.57
CA THR A 192 9.29 2.32 -22.58
C THR A 192 8.88 0.88 -22.92
N GLY A 193 9.69 -0.10 -22.54
CA GLY A 193 9.49 -1.50 -22.91
C GLY A 193 8.22 -2.12 -22.29
N THR A 194 7.98 -1.83 -21.02
CA THR A 194 6.81 -2.27 -20.25
C THR A 194 6.42 -1.17 -19.25
N ALA A 195 5.14 -1.08 -18.92
CA ALA A 195 4.59 -0.16 -17.93
C ALA A 195 3.30 -0.72 -17.35
N THR A 196 3.11 -0.58 -16.04
CA THR A 196 1.83 -0.88 -15.39
C THR A 196 1.07 0.41 -15.15
N VAL A 197 -0.10 0.57 -15.76
CA VAL A 197 -1.00 1.71 -15.56
C VAL A 197 -2.00 1.34 -14.48
N ASP A 198 -2.06 2.14 -13.42
CA ASP A 198 -2.96 1.97 -12.28
C ASP A 198 -4.25 2.76 -12.51
N VAL A 199 -4.19 4.06 -12.29
CA VAL A 199 -5.34 4.96 -12.36
C VAL A 199 -5.02 6.20 -13.17
N THR A 200 -6.04 6.82 -13.78
CA THR A 200 -5.88 8.03 -14.60
C THR A 200 -6.90 9.10 -14.25
N ASP A 201 -6.41 10.31 -13.98
CA ASP A 201 -7.20 11.49 -13.64
C ASP A 201 -7.33 12.41 -14.86
N PHE A 202 -8.55 12.63 -15.34
CA PHE A 202 -8.84 13.55 -16.43
C PHE A 202 -9.44 14.86 -15.90
N GLU A 203 -8.79 15.98 -16.20
CA GLU A 203 -9.17 17.31 -15.68
C GLU A 203 -9.48 18.29 -16.80
N GLN A 204 -10.53 19.10 -16.61
CA GLN A 204 -10.78 20.29 -17.42
C GLN A 204 -10.06 21.49 -16.81
N VAL A 205 -8.77 21.61 -17.11
CA VAL A 205 -7.90 22.67 -16.58
C VAL A 205 -8.31 24.03 -17.16
N ALA A 206 -8.48 25.02 -16.29
CA ALA A 206 -8.76 26.39 -16.69
C ALA A 206 -7.57 27.02 -17.46
N ALA A 207 -7.85 28.05 -18.25
CA ALA A 207 -6.78 28.86 -18.83
C ALA A 207 -5.92 29.50 -17.72
N ALA A 208 -4.64 29.73 -18.01
CA ALA A 208 -3.72 30.40 -17.09
C ALA A 208 -4.32 31.72 -16.58
N ALA A 209 -4.30 31.93 -15.26
CA ALA A 209 -4.74 33.18 -14.68
C ALA A 209 -3.82 34.34 -15.12
N ALA A 210 -4.39 35.54 -15.22
CA ALA A 210 -3.63 36.74 -15.53
C ALA A 210 -3.00 37.33 -14.25
N GLN A 211 -1.89 38.04 -14.42
CA GLN A 211 -1.22 38.75 -13.33
C GLN A 211 -2.18 39.73 -12.64
N PRO A 212 -2.33 39.65 -11.30
CA PRO A 212 -3.11 40.62 -10.54
C PRO A 212 -2.48 42.02 -10.60
N ALA A 213 -3.32 43.06 -10.69
CA ALA A 213 -2.84 44.45 -10.81
C ALA A 213 -1.99 44.91 -9.61
N ASN A 214 -2.22 44.36 -8.41
CA ASN A 214 -1.48 44.69 -7.19
C ASN A 214 -0.42 43.64 -6.85
N SER A 215 0.43 43.28 -7.83
CA SER A 215 1.47 42.26 -7.67
C SER A 215 2.85 42.70 -8.19
N VAL A 216 3.89 41.97 -7.80
CA VAL A 216 5.26 42.02 -8.34
C VAL A 216 5.56 40.68 -8.99
N SER A 217 5.93 40.66 -10.28
CA SER A 217 6.24 39.41 -10.98
C SER A 217 7.66 38.96 -10.66
N VAL A 218 7.85 37.68 -10.37
CA VAL A 218 9.21 37.11 -10.19
C VAL A 218 10.09 37.28 -11.43
N VAL A 219 9.50 37.36 -12.62
CA VAL A 219 10.23 37.54 -13.89
C VAL A 219 10.72 38.99 -14.05
N ASP A 220 10.01 39.96 -13.49
CA ASP A 220 10.47 41.36 -13.49
C ASP A 220 11.76 41.51 -12.65
N ASP A 221 11.93 40.65 -11.64
CA ASP A 221 13.12 40.52 -10.80
C ASP A 221 14.13 39.49 -11.32
N GLY A 222 13.95 39.00 -12.54
CA GLY A 222 14.93 38.19 -13.26
C GLY A 222 14.81 36.67 -13.10
N ALA A 223 13.68 36.16 -12.61
CA ALA A 223 13.43 34.72 -12.60
C ALA A 223 13.38 34.17 -14.04
N ASP A 224 13.93 32.97 -14.24
CA ASP A 224 13.95 32.29 -15.54
C ASP A 224 12.76 31.33 -15.65
N PRO A 225 11.73 31.65 -16.47
CA PRO A 225 10.55 30.82 -16.63
C PRO A 225 10.77 29.57 -17.51
N SER A 226 12.00 29.37 -18.03
CA SER A 226 12.36 28.14 -18.75
C SER A 226 12.84 27.01 -17.84
N GLY A 227 13.11 27.31 -16.56
CA GLY A 227 13.61 26.36 -15.57
C GLY A 227 15.10 26.03 -15.69
N ALA A 228 15.80 26.59 -16.67
CA ALA A 228 17.22 26.31 -16.88
C ALA A 228 18.11 26.99 -15.83
N GLY A 229 17.85 28.27 -15.56
CA GLY A 229 18.53 29.08 -14.57
C GLY A 229 17.91 29.00 -13.17
N ASP A 230 18.76 29.16 -12.16
CA ASP A 230 18.29 29.27 -10.76
C ASP A 230 17.60 30.62 -10.53
N SER A 231 16.33 30.56 -10.12
CA SER A 231 15.45 31.70 -9.86
C SER A 231 15.38 32.09 -8.39
N THR A 232 16.14 31.43 -7.50
CA THR A 232 16.07 31.63 -6.04
C THR A 232 16.21 33.09 -5.64
N GLN A 233 17.20 33.80 -6.19
CA GLN A 233 17.44 35.20 -5.83
C GLN A 233 16.38 36.14 -6.38
N ALA A 234 15.85 35.87 -7.58
CA ALA A 234 14.76 36.64 -8.15
C ALA A 234 13.48 36.50 -7.31
N PHE A 235 13.16 35.29 -6.84
CA PHE A 235 12.04 35.07 -5.92
C PHE A 235 12.23 35.80 -4.60
N ARG A 236 13.42 35.75 -4.00
CA ARG A 236 13.74 36.49 -2.77
C ARG A 236 13.60 38.01 -2.96
N GLN A 237 14.04 38.52 -4.10
CA GLN A 237 13.90 39.93 -4.45
C GLN A 237 12.43 40.32 -4.60
N ALA A 238 11.65 39.54 -5.35
CA ALA A 238 10.21 39.76 -5.53
C ALA A 238 9.44 39.72 -4.20
N ILE A 239 9.78 38.79 -3.31
CA ILE A 239 9.21 38.71 -1.95
C ILE A 239 9.50 40.00 -1.17
N SER A 240 10.76 40.45 -1.17
CA SER A 240 11.17 41.68 -0.51
C SER A 240 10.42 42.90 -1.07
N ASP A 241 10.34 43.02 -2.40
CA ASP A 241 9.72 44.15 -3.07
C ASP A 241 8.20 44.16 -2.92
N ALA A 242 7.56 43.01 -2.99
CA ALA A 242 6.14 42.86 -2.73
C ALA A 242 5.80 43.27 -1.29
N LYS A 243 6.57 42.80 -0.30
CA LYS A 243 6.38 43.16 1.11
C LYS A 243 6.58 44.66 1.35
N ALA A 244 7.64 45.25 0.78
CA ALA A 244 7.90 46.68 0.89
C ALA A 244 6.81 47.56 0.26
N GLN A 245 6.09 47.04 -0.74
CA GLN A 245 5.04 47.75 -1.47
C GLN A 245 3.61 47.41 -0.99
N GLY A 246 3.43 46.43 -0.09
CA GLY A 246 2.12 45.91 0.28
C GLY A 246 1.40 45.20 -0.89
N LYS A 247 2.15 44.46 -1.69
CA LYS A 247 1.69 43.71 -2.88
C LYS A 247 1.83 42.20 -2.67
N GLU A 248 1.23 41.43 -3.56
CA GLU A 248 1.52 39.98 -3.67
C GLU A 248 2.64 39.72 -4.68
N VAL A 249 3.31 38.57 -4.56
CA VAL A 249 4.24 38.04 -5.56
C VAL A 249 3.45 37.24 -6.58
N TRP A 250 3.69 37.52 -7.86
CA TRP A 250 3.12 36.81 -8.98
C TRP A 250 4.14 35.88 -9.64
N ILE A 251 3.75 34.62 -9.83
CA ILE A 251 4.51 33.60 -10.53
C ILE A 251 3.77 33.34 -11.86
N PRO A 252 4.25 33.83 -13.02
CA PRO A 252 3.57 33.60 -14.29
C PRO A 252 3.67 32.12 -14.71
N SER A 253 3.05 31.77 -15.84
CA SER A 253 3.24 30.44 -16.43
C SER A 253 4.71 30.21 -16.79
N GLY A 254 5.24 29.03 -16.47
CA GLY A 254 6.63 28.67 -16.70
C GLY A 254 7.13 27.65 -15.68
N ASP A 255 8.36 27.22 -15.90
CA ASP A 255 9.13 26.35 -15.01
C ASP A 255 10.19 27.19 -14.31
N PHE A 256 10.31 27.10 -12.99
CA PHE A 256 11.21 27.93 -12.18
C PHE A 256 12.04 27.06 -11.25
N LYS A 257 13.34 26.97 -11.48
CA LYS A 257 14.24 26.23 -10.59
C LYS A 257 14.56 27.06 -9.35
N ILE A 258 14.36 26.49 -8.16
CA ILE A 258 14.70 27.09 -6.86
C ILE A 258 15.58 26.11 -6.08
N THR A 259 16.83 26.49 -5.83
CA THR A 259 17.86 25.60 -5.27
C THR A 259 18.11 25.81 -3.77
N SER A 260 17.46 26.79 -3.15
CA SER A 260 17.56 27.08 -1.72
C SER A 260 16.29 27.75 -1.21
N GLN A 261 16.02 27.59 0.08
CA GLN A 261 14.80 28.03 0.74
C GLN A 261 14.49 29.53 0.57
N LEU A 262 13.19 29.85 0.53
CA LEU A 262 12.66 31.20 0.42
C LEU A 262 12.14 31.69 1.78
N PRO A 263 12.39 32.97 2.16
CA PRO A 263 11.88 33.57 3.39
C PRO A 263 10.46 34.09 3.17
N VAL A 264 9.46 33.21 3.14
CA VAL A 264 8.07 33.59 2.88
C VAL A 264 7.36 33.87 4.21
N ASP A 265 7.16 35.16 4.49
CA ASP A 265 6.54 35.64 5.74
C ASP A 265 5.80 36.97 5.51
N ASP A 266 4.52 37.05 5.90
CA ASP A 266 3.63 38.21 5.72
C ASP A 266 3.56 38.67 4.25
N VAL A 267 3.40 37.70 3.35
CA VAL A 267 3.32 37.92 1.90
C VAL A 267 2.48 36.82 1.24
N THR A 268 1.84 37.16 0.12
CA THR A 268 1.17 36.20 -0.75
C THR A 268 2.05 35.86 -1.94
N LEU A 269 2.26 34.58 -2.24
CA LEU A 269 2.78 34.06 -3.51
C LEU A 269 1.62 33.44 -4.28
N ARG A 270 1.40 33.89 -5.50
CA ARG A 270 0.31 33.42 -6.36
C ARG A 270 0.81 33.03 -7.74
N GLY A 271 0.45 31.83 -8.19
CA GLY A 271 0.67 31.34 -9.54
C GLY A 271 -0.49 31.56 -10.49
N ALA A 272 -0.27 31.20 -11.75
CA ALA A 272 -1.28 31.22 -12.81
C ALA A 272 -2.19 29.96 -12.83
N GLY A 273 -2.09 29.10 -11.82
CA GLY A 273 -2.67 27.77 -11.75
C GLY A 273 -1.57 26.70 -11.68
N ASN A 274 -1.79 25.63 -10.91
CA ASN A 274 -0.78 24.59 -10.65
C ASN A 274 -0.39 23.74 -11.88
N TRP A 275 -1.13 23.84 -12.99
CA TRP A 275 -0.77 23.28 -14.31
C TRP A 275 0.08 24.23 -15.16
N TRP A 276 0.25 25.48 -14.73
CA TRP A 276 0.83 26.56 -15.51
C TRP A 276 2.11 27.12 -14.88
N SER A 277 2.11 27.35 -13.57
CA SER A 277 3.25 27.85 -12.81
C SER A 277 3.87 26.70 -12.02
N VAL A 278 5.06 26.26 -12.42
CA VAL A 278 5.73 25.09 -11.85
C VAL A 278 7.07 25.52 -11.26
N VAL A 279 7.22 25.36 -9.96
CA VAL A 279 8.50 25.54 -9.26
C VAL A 279 9.15 24.17 -9.11
N HIS A 280 10.43 24.08 -9.45
CA HIS A 280 11.25 22.89 -9.24
C HIS A 280 12.16 23.12 -8.04
N SER A 281 11.83 22.51 -6.90
CA SER A 281 12.56 22.65 -5.65
C SER A 281 12.33 21.43 -4.77
N SER A 282 13.34 21.04 -3.99
CA SER A 282 13.21 20.02 -2.93
C SER A 282 13.40 20.62 -1.54
N HIS A 283 13.43 21.94 -1.42
CA HIS A 283 13.67 22.66 -0.17
C HIS A 283 13.14 24.08 -0.30
N PHE A 284 11.81 24.21 -0.42
CA PHE A 284 11.18 25.45 -0.87
C PHE A 284 11.05 26.49 0.26
N ILE A 285 10.43 26.15 1.39
CA ILE A 285 10.38 26.97 2.60
C ILE A 285 10.97 26.18 3.77
N ASP A 286 11.87 26.82 4.51
CA ASP A 286 12.45 26.28 5.74
C ASP A 286 12.75 27.41 6.71
N GLN A 287 11.88 27.55 7.72
CA GLN A 287 11.97 28.61 8.71
C GLN A 287 11.31 28.18 10.04
N THR A 288 11.97 28.44 11.17
CA THR A 288 11.47 28.02 12.50
C THR A 288 10.39 28.93 13.09
N SER A 289 10.17 30.10 12.48
CA SER A 289 9.19 31.09 12.94
C SER A 289 8.83 32.04 11.81
N ALA A 290 7.57 32.44 11.73
CA ALA A 290 7.09 33.52 10.87
C ALA A 290 6.12 34.43 11.64
N THR A 291 5.96 35.68 11.19
CA THR A 291 4.95 36.59 11.74
C THR A 291 3.53 36.21 11.34
N GLY A 292 3.36 35.42 10.28
CA GLY A 292 2.07 34.90 9.82
C GLY A 292 1.57 35.60 8.56
N ASN A 293 0.29 35.39 8.24
CA ASN A 293 -0.34 35.88 7.00
C ASN A 293 0.37 35.46 5.70
N THR A 294 1.14 34.37 5.75
CA THR A 294 1.78 33.77 4.59
C THR A 294 0.73 33.07 3.75
N LYS A 295 0.66 33.37 2.45
CA LYS A 295 -0.34 32.76 1.57
C LYS A 295 0.29 32.20 0.31
N LEU A 296 0.09 30.92 0.05
CA LEU A 296 0.58 30.22 -1.14
C LEU A 296 -0.62 29.78 -1.96
N TYR A 297 -0.71 30.25 -3.20
CA TYR A 297 -1.86 29.99 -4.07
C TYR A 297 -1.48 29.57 -5.48
N ASP A 298 -2.12 28.52 -5.99
CA ASP A 298 -2.27 28.28 -7.43
C ASP A 298 -0.96 28.06 -8.21
N PHE A 299 0.04 27.40 -7.62
CA PHE A 299 1.23 26.92 -8.34
C PHE A 299 1.61 25.49 -7.92
N ALA A 300 2.46 24.84 -8.71
CA ALA A 300 3.03 23.54 -8.36
C ALA A 300 4.43 23.68 -7.77
N VAL A 301 4.81 22.79 -6.85
CA VAL A 301 6.19 22.60 -6.39
C VAL A 301 6.55 21.13 -6.57
N PHE A 302 7.50 20.88 -7.47
CA PHE A 302 7.99 19.55 -7.82
C PHE A 302 9.43 19.39 -7.37
N GLY A 303 9.66 18.43 -6.49
CA GLY A 303 10.99 18.04 -6.06
C GLY A 303 11.64 17.00 -6.97
N ASP A 304 12.86 16.65 -6.60
CA ASP A 304 13.67 15.57 -7.17
C ASP A 304 14.00 14.51 -6.10
N VAL A 305 13.16 14.39 -5.06
CA VAL A 305 13.39 13.49 -3.92
C VAL A 305 13.01 12.06 -4.32
N SER A 306 13.99 11.16 -4.26
CA SER A 306 13.86 9.73 -4.64
C SER A 306 14.16 8.77 -3.48
N VAL A 307 14.48 9.31 -2.31
CA VAL A 307 14.76 8.55 -1.08
C VAL A 307 14.11 9.24 0.10
N ARG A 308 13.80 8.48 1.15
CA ARG A 308 13.47 9.06 2.45
C ARG A 308 14.73 9.26 3.26
N ASN A 309 15.11 10.50 3.50
CA ASN A 309 16.18 10.87 4.43
C ASN A 309 15.60 11.69 5.58
N ASP A 310 15.35 11.05 6.73
CA ASP A 310 14.72 11.69 7.89
C ASP A 310 15.54 12.86 8.46
N ASN A 311 16.85 12.92 8.18
CA ASN A 311 17.73 14.00 8.63
C ASN A 311 17.80 15.19 7.66
N SER A 312 17.09 15.14 6.53
CA SER A 312 17.07 16.23 5.54
C SER A 312 15.73 16.96 5.55
N PRO A 313 15.70 18.30 5.43
CA PRO A 313 14.48 19.08 5.30
C PRO A 313 13.99 19.11 3.84
N ASP A 314 14.02 17.96 3.16
CA ASP A 314 13.72 17.84 1.73
C ASP A 314 12.19 17.94 1.47
N ASN A 315 11.58 19.05 1.87
CA ASN A 315 10.14 19.25 1.92
C ASN A 315 9.74 20.50 1.11
N PHE A 316 8.46 20.57 0.76
CA PHE A 316 7.87 21.82 0.27
C PHE A 316 7.81 22.89 1.39
N VAL A 317 7.30 22.55 2.58
CA VAL A 317 7.35 23.43 3.76
C VAL A 317 7.97 22.68 4.95
N THR A 318 8.99 23.29 5.55
CA THR A 318 9.58 22.89 6.83
C THR A 318 9.43 24.02 7.85
N GLY A 319 8.84 23.74 9.01
CA GLY A 319 8.74 24.67 10.12
C GLY A 319 7.43 25.45 10.18
N SER A 320 7.51 26.78 10.28
CA SER A 320 6.38 27.65 10.60
C SER A 320 6.05 28.59 9.44
N LEU A 321 4.78 28.62 9.04
CA LEU A 321 4.21 29.67 8.18
C LEU A 321 3.66 30.85 9.01
N GLY A 322 3.67 30.74 10.33
CA GLY A 322 3.07 31.70 11.26
C GLY A 322 1.54 31.63 11.27
N PRO A 323 0.90 32.42 12.15
CA PRO A 323 -0.55 32.37 12.33
C PRO A 323 -1.32 32.95 11.13
N ASN A 324 -2.57 32.53 10.95
CA ASN A 324 -3.50 33.01 9.90
C ASN A 324 -2.99 32.85 8.46
N SER A 325 -2.12 31.87 8.24
CA SER A 325 -1.54 31.55 6.94
C SER A 325 -2.47 30.63 6.12
N VAL A 326 -2.26 30.56 4.81
CA VAL A 326 -3.07 29.75 3.89
C VAL A 326 -2.21 29.07 2.83
N VAL A 327 -2.46 27.80 2.56
CA VAL A 327 -1.87 27.04 1.45
C VAL A 327 -3.02 26.45 0.63
N SER A 328 -3.20 26.90 -0.62
CA SER A 328 -4.36 26.50 -1.41
C SER A 328 -4.16 26.41 -2.91
N GLY A 329 -4.81 25.45 -3.54
CA GLY A 329 -4.73 25.23 -4.99
C GLY A 329 -3.37 24.71 -5.45
N MET A 330 -2.57 24.15 -4.55
CA MET A 330 -1.21 23.68 -4.83
C MET A 330 -1.20 22.29 -5.47
N TRP A 331 -0.14 22.00 -6.23
CA TRP A 331 0.25 20.62 -6.54
C TRP A 331 1.67 20.40 -6.04
N ILE A 332 1.81 19.52 -5.05
CA ILE A 332 3.08 19.21 -4.39
C ILE A 332 3.43 17.77 -4.72
N GLN A 333 4.64 17.53 -5.24
CA GLN A 333 5.03 16.19 -5.66
C GLN A 333 6.54 15.95 -5.57
N ARG A 334 6.93 14.70 -5.31
CA ARG A 334 8.34 14.25 -5.23
C ARG A 334 9.16 15.02 -4.21
N GLU A 335 8.54 15.26 -3.06
CA GLU A 335 9.16 15.75 -1.84
C GLU A 335 9.36 14.59 -0.86
N LYS A 336 10.13 14.80 0.22
CA LYS A 336 10.09 13.89 1.37
C LYS A 336 8.75 14.04 2.09
N CYS A 337 8.43 15.24 2.55
CA CYS A 337 7.11 15.59 3.03
C CYS A 337 6.55 16.79 2.26
N GLY A 338 5.22 16.83 2.09
CA GLY A 338 4.59 18.04 1.59
C GLY A 338 4.76 19.19 2.59
N LEU A 339 4.24 19.01 3.80
CA LEU A 339 4.34 20.02 4.86
C LEU A 339 4.73 19.38 6.20
N TRP A 340 5.94 19.64 6.68
CA TRP A 340 6.37 19.28 8.03
C TRP A 340 6.32 20.52 8.93
N LEU A 341 5.21 20.67 9.67
CA LEU A 341 4.88 21.91 10.37
C LEU A 341 5.25 21.84 11.84
N THR A 342 6.11 22.76 12.28
CA THR A 342 6.49 22.93 13.69
C THR A 342 6.40 24.41 14.07
N GLY A 343 6.34 24.72 15.36
CA GLY A 343 6.21 26.10 15.84
C GLY A 343 4.82 26.68 15.57
N ASP A 344 4.71 28.02 15.64
CA ASP A 344 3.41 28.69 15.54
C ASP A 344 2.85 28.60 14.11
N ASN A 345 1.74 27.88 13.98
CA ASN A 345 0.92 27.79 12.76
C ASN A 345 -0.55 28.02 13.11
N THR A 346 -0.83 28.84 14.12
CA THR A 346 -2.18 29.03 14.67
C THR A 346 -3.16 29.47 13.57
N ASP A 347 -4.32 28.81 13.48
CA ASP A 347 -5.36 29.09 12.48
C ASP A 347 -4.89 28.97 11.01
N LEU A 348 -3.83 28.20 10.73
CA LEU A 348 -3.42 27.86 9.37
C LEU A 348 -4.53 27.09 8.64
N THR A 349 -4.81 27.46 7.39
CA THR A 349 -5.68 26.69 6.50
C THR A 349 -4.88 26.07 5.35
N VAL A 350 -4.97 24.74 5.19
CA VAL A 350 -4.39 24.00 4.06
C VAL A 350 -5.54 23.36 3.28
N GLU A 351 -5.83 23.86 2.08
CA GLU A 351 -7.03 23.44 1.34
C GLU A 351 -6.90 23.32 -0.17
N ASN A 352 -7.68 22.44 -0.80
CA ASN A 352 -7.76 22.33 -2.27
C ASN A 352 -6.40 21.98 -2.92
N ASN A 353 -5.52 21.28 -2.20
CA ASN A 353 -4.20 20.91 -2.70
C ASN A 353 -4.20 19.47 -3.19
N ARG A 354 -3.26 19.16 -4.09
CA ARG A 354 -2.85 17.80 -4.44
C ARG A 354 -1.47 17.54 -3.85
N ILE A 355 -1.32 16.49 -3.05
CA ILE A 355 -0.03 16.07 -2.48
C ILE A 355 0.22 14.63 -2.92
N ILE A 356 1.17 14.45 -3.83
CA ILE A 356 1.30 13.20 -4.59
C ILE A 356 2.73 12.69 -4.52
N GLY A 357 2.92 11.40 -4.24
CA GLY A 357 4.24 10.78 -4.40
C GLY A 357 5.31 11.38 -3.47
N THR A 358 5.00 11.53 -2.18
CA THR A 358 5.99 11.98 -1.18
C THR A 358 6.65 10.76 -0.53
N THR A 359 7.96 10.80 -0.26
CA THR A 359 8.69 9.62 0.27
C THR A 359 8.47 9.35 1.76
N ALA A 360 7.79 10.27 2.45
CA ALA A 360 7.24 10.16 3.79
C ALA A 360 5.85 10.82 3.82
N ASP A 361 5.48 11.48 4.92
CA ASP A 361 4.15 12.04 5.16
C ASP A 361 3.71 13.06 4.10
N GLY A 362 2.41 13.14 3.83
CA GLY A 362 1.86 14.23 3.04
C GLY A 362 1.90 15.56 3.79
N LEU A 363 1.36 15.56 5.02
CA LEU A 363 1.42 16.68 5.95
C LEU A 363 1.49 16.17 7.39
N ASN A 364 2.38 16.75 8.20
CA ASN A 364 2.48 16.49 9.62
C ASN A 364 2.38 17.80 10.44
N LEU A 365 1.48 17.82 11.41
CA LEU A 365 1.45 18.82 12.49
C LEU A 365 2.30 18.28 13.65
N ASP A 366 3.60 18.61 13.66
CA ASP A 366 4.60 18.11 14.60
C ASP A 366 4.70 19.05 15.82
N GLY A 367 3.61 19.08 16.58
CA GLY A 367 3.49 19.80 17.83
C GLY A 367 3.17 21.29 17.68
N SER A 368 2.57 21.85 18.75
CA SER A 368 2.20 23.26 18.88
C SER A 368 1.16 23.82 17.89
N ALA A 369 0.61 23.00 16.99
CA ALA A 369 -0.43 23.42 16.07
C ALA A 369 -1.73 23.73 16.81
N GLN A 370 -2.34 24.89 16.53
CA GLN A 370 -3.56 25.34 17.20
C GLN A 370 -4.59 25.79 16.17
N GLY A 371 -5.78 25.22 16.18
CA GLY A 371 -6.86 25.64 15.27
C GLY A 371 -6.59 25.41 13.78
N VAL A 372 -5.58 24.61 13.42
CA VAL A 372 -5.22 24.33 12.02
C VAL A 372 -6.34 23.54 11.35
N THR A 373 -6.70 23.94 10.14
CA THR A 373 -7.68 23.25 9.30
C THR A 373 -7.03 22.74 8.03
N VAL A 374 -7.00 21.42 7.86
CA VAL A 374 -6.56 20.74 6.62
C VAL A 374 -7.79 20.14 5.96
N ARG A 375 -8.25 20.73 4.85
CA ARG A 375 -9.52 20.35 4.23
C ARG A 375 -9.53 20.28 2.72
N ASN A 376 -10.36 19.43 2.15
CA ASN A 376 -10.55 19.36 0.69
C ASN A 376 -9.24 19.12 -0.08
N ASN A 377 -8.30 18.38 0.50
CA ASN A 377 -7.05 18.01 -0.18
C ASN A 377 -7.15 16.59 -0.74
N PHE A 378 -6.50 16.37 -1.87
CA PHE A 378 -6.30 15.05 -2.47
C PHE A 378 -4.86 14.58 -2.23
N LEU A 379 -4.71 13.37 -1.70
CA LEU A 379 -3.42 12.77 -1.38
C LEU A 379 -3.35 11.37 -2.00
N ARG A 380 -2.28 11.09 -2.74
CA ARG A 380 -2.02 9.76 -3.33
C ARG A 380 -0.54 9.40 -3.17
N ASN A 381 -0.25 8.13 -2.86
CA ASN A 381 1.10 7.56 -2.90
C ASN A 381 2.08 8.23 -1.90
N GLN A 382 1.67 8.39 -0.64
CA GLN A 382 2.54 8.87 0.45
C GLN A 382 3.36 7.72 1.02
N GLY A 383 4.65 7.96 1.33
CA GLY A 383 5.58 6.95 1.86
C GLY A 383 5.50 6.71 3.37
N ASP A 384 4.55 7.35 4.05
CA ASP A 384 4.19 7.17 5.47
C ASP A 384 2.77 7.72 5.69
N ASP A 385 2.42 8.12 6.92
CA ASP A 385 1.15 8.75 7.28
C ASP A 385 0.77 9.87 6.31
N SER A 386 -0.38 9.74 5.63
CA SER A 386 -0.75 10.77 4.64
C SER A 386 -1.04 12.11 5.29
N LEU A 387 -1.79 12.09 6.40
CA LEU A 387 -1.97 13.24 7.29
C LEU A 387 -1.73 12.82 8.74
N ALA A 388 -0.81 13.49 9.43
CA ALA A 388 -0.46 13.22 10.81
C ALA A 388 -0.60 14.46 11.71
N MET A 389 -1.03 14.21 12.95
CA MET A 389 -0.78 15.10 14.08
C MET A 389 0.12 14.35 15.05
N TRP A 390 1.29 14.91 15.36
CA TRP A 390 2.22 14.35 16.31
C TRP A 390 2.56 15.38 17.38
N SER A 391 1.93 15.23 18.55
CA SER A 391 2.02 16.20 19.65
C SER A 391 3.32 16.14 20.46
N LEU A 392 4.45 16.20 19.75
CA LEU A 392 5.80 16.26 20.28
C LEU A 392 6.14 17.67 20.79
N GLY A 393 6.77 17.76 21.95
CA GLY A 393 7.10 19.04 22.59
C GLY A 393 5.89 19.71 23.23
N SER A 394 4.90 20.08 22.41
CA SER A 394 3.66 20.77 22.80
C SER A 394 2.44 20.10 22.18
N PRO A 395 1.26 20.13 22.85
CA PRO A 395 0.06 19.50 22.32
C PRO A 395 -0.48 20.23 21.09
N ASP A 396 -0.80 19.47 20.05
CA ASP A 396 -1.64 19.93 18.96
C ASP A 396 -3.07 20.06 19.47
N THR A 397 -3.66 21.25 19.35
CA THR A 397 -4.93 21.57 20.01
C THR A 397 -5.97 22.13 19.04
N GLY A 398 -7.14 21.51 19.00
CA GLY A 398 -8.29 22.04 18.25
C GLY A 398 -8.13 21.98 16.73
N ASN A 399 -7.25 21.11 16.22
CA ASN A 399 -6.99 20.99 14.79
C ASN A 399 -8.01 20.08 14.11
N THR A 400 -8.25 20.30 12.82
CA THR A 400 -9.26 19.58 12.05
C THR A 400 -8.71 19.10 10.71
N PHE A 401 -8.77 17.79 10.47
CA PHE A 401 -8.61 17.18 9.15
C PHE A 401 -9.98 16.83 8.60
N THR A 402 -10.47 17.52 7.56
CA THR A 402 -11.84 17.30 7.08
C THR A 402 -12.04 17.32 5.57
N GLY A 403 -12.85 16.39 5.04
CA GLY A 403 -13.17 16.37 3.62
C GLY A 403 -11.94 16.13 2.74
N ASN A 404 -10.94 15.38 3.21
CA ASN A 404 -9.79 15.02 2.39
C ASN A 404 -10.02 13.63 1.76
N THR A 405 -9.49 13.40 0.56
CA THR A 405 -9.43 12.08 -0.07
C THR A 405 -7.98 11.60 -0.07
N ILE A 406 -7.74 10.41 0.49
CA ILE A 406 -6.42 9.80 0.65
C ILE A 406 -6.46 8.43 -0.01
N VAL A 407 -5.49 8.13 -0.86
CA VAL A 407 -5.39 6.84 -1.56
C VAL A 407 -3.95 6.33 -1.49
N GLN A 408 -3.77 5.05 -1.15
CA GLN A 408 -2.46 4.39 -1.22
C GLN A 408 -1.31 5.06 -0.42
N PRO A 409 -1.44 5.26 0.91
CA PRO A 409 -0.23 5.36 1.72
C PRO A 409 0.54 4.03 1.66
N ASN A 410 1.80 4.07 1.27
CA ASN A 410 2.62 2.89 1.00
C ASN A 410 2.92 2.07 2.26
N LEU A 411 2.94 2.74 3.41
CA LEU A 411 3.03 2.16 4.75
C LEU A 411 2.36 3.11 5.75
N ALA A 412 2.16 2.64 6.99
CA ALA A 412 1.51 3.41 8.06
C ALA A 412 0.04 3.76 7.71
N ASN A 413 -0.43 4.97 8.04
CA ASN A 413 -1.85 5.27 8.11
C ASN A 413 -2.32 6.22 6.99
N GLY A 414 -3.62 6.23 6.72
CA GLY A 414 -4.22 7.35 6.00
C GLY A 414 -4.18 8.62 6.87
N ILE A 415 -4.82 8.56 8.04
CA ILE A 415 -4.78 9.63 9.04
C ILE A 415 -4.27 9.07 10.36
N ALA A 416 -3.34 9.79 11.00
CA ALA A 416 -2.90 9.49 12.36
C ALA A 416 -3.02 10.70 13.30
N ILE A 417 -3.63 10.48 14.46
CA ILE A 417 -3.68 11.43 15.57
C ILE A 417 -2.90 10.85 16.74
N TYR A 418 -1.63 11.24 16.86
CA TYR A 418 -0.75 10.87 17.97
C TYR A 418 -0.77 11.95 19.04
N GLY A 419 -1.60 11.73 20.06
CA GLY A 419 -1.72 12.65 21.18
C GLY A 419 -2.50 13.94 20.88
N GLY A 420 -2.27 14.97 21.69
CA GLY A 420 -2.90 16.28 21.53
C GLY A 420 -4.29 16.39 22.17
N SER A 421 -4.99 17.49 21.92
CA SER A 421 -6.25 17.82 22.59
C SER A 421 -7.30 18.38 21.64
N ASN A 422 -8.56 17.93 21.77
CA ASN A 422 -9.68 18.52 21.03
C ASN A 422 -9.56 18.44 19.50
N ASN A 423 -8.84 17.44 18.99
CA ASN A 423 -8.59 17.26 17.55
C ASN A 423 -9.73 16.50 16.86
N THR A 424 -9.91 16.79 15.57
CA THR A 424 -11.01 16.25 14.76
C THR A 424 -10.51 15.67 13.44
N ALA A 425 -10.99 14.48 13.07
CA ALA A 425 -10.91 13.90 11.73
C ALA A 425 -12.32 13.61 11.22
N SER A 426 -12.81 14.36 10.22
CA SER A 426 -14.20 14.24 9.79
C SER A 426 -14.44 14.29 8.29
N ASN A 427 -15.41 13.51 7.80
CA ASN A 427 -15.81 13.48 6.38
C ASN A 427 -14.66 13.17 5.41
N ASN A 428 -13.61 12.48 5.85
CA ASN A 428 -12.51 12.07 4.96
C ASN A 428 -12.86 10.75 4.24
N VAL A 429 -12.34 10.56 3.03
CA VAL A 429 -12.34 9.26 2.35
C VAL A 429 -10.91 8.75 2.33
N ILE A 430 -10.69 7.53 2.80
CA ILE A 430 -9.37 6.90 2.87
C ILE A 430 -9.48 5.54 2.22
N ALA A 431 -8.71 5.33 1.16
CA ALA A 431 -8.71 4.09 0.42
C ALA A 431 -7.31 3.45 0.38
N ASP A 432 -7.33 2.13 0.40
CA ASP A 432 -6.20 1.31 -0.01
C ASP A 432 -4.91 1.48 0.84
N THR A 433 -5.00 1.38 2.16
CA THR A 433 -3.82 1.46 3.04
C THR A 433 -3.02 0.15 3.09
N ASN A 434 -1.74 0.23 3.46
CA ASN A 434 -0.82 -0.91 3.48
C ASN A 434 -0.34 -1.26 4.90
N ALA A 435 0.62 -2.18 4.99
CA ALA A 435 1.19 -2.65 6.25
C ALA A 435 1.72 -1.50 7.13
N LEU A 436 1.84 -1.78 8.44
CA LEU A 436 2.28 -0.85 9.49
C LEU A 436 1.26 0.23 9.89
N GLY A 437 0.06 0.28 9.31
CA GLY A 437 -1.01 1.10 9.86
C GLY A 437 -2.43 0.73 9.43
N SER A 438 -3.30 1.71 9.65
CA SER A 438 -4.75 1.65 9.54
C SER A 438 -5.24 2.68 8.52
N GLY A 439 -6.53 2.65 8.16
CA GLY A 439 -7.15 3.82 7.52
C GLY A 439 -7.04 5.06 8.41
N LEU A 440 -7.43 4.91 9.68
CA LEU A 440 -7.36 5.98 10.67
C LEU A 440 -6.87 5.47 12.03
N ALA A 441 -5.91 6.17 12.63
CA ALA A 441 -5.34 5.87 13.93
C ALA A 441 -5.59 7.00 14.93
N VAL A 442 -6.14 6.67 16.10
CA VAL A 442 -6.17 7.53 17.29
C VAL A 442 -5.27 6.89 18.33
N SER A 443 -4.09 7.45 18.58
CA SER A 443 -3.04 6.74 19.31
C SER A 443 -2.31 7.60 20.35
N ASN A 444 -1.86 6.92 21.40
CA ASN A 444 -0.92 7.41 22.40
C ASN A 444 0.51 6.89 22.16
N GLN A 445 0.84 6.46 20.94
CA GLN A 445 2.22 6.14 20.55
C GLN A 445 3.04 7.42 20.48
N ALA A 446 4.07 7.48 21.33
CA ALA A 446 4.86 8.68 21.54
C ALA A 446 5.95 8.85 20.49
N PHE A 447 6.60 7.75 20.10
CA PHE A 447 7.83 7.65 19.29
C PHE A 447 9.05 8.34 19.92
N LEU A 448 8.93 9.61 20.30
CA LEU A 448 9.93 10.43 20.98
C LEU A 448 9.33 11.16 22.20
N GLN A 449 10.18 11.79 23.00
CA GLN A 449 9.80 12.57 24.19
C GLN A 449 10.40 13.99 24.13
N PRO A 450 9.77 15.00 24.75
CA PRO A 450 8.53 14.93 25.52
C PRO A 450 7.29 14.84 24.61
N PHE A 451 6.40 13.87 24.86
CA PHE A 451 5.15 13.67 24.12
C PHE A 451 3.94 14.08 24.96
N ASN A 452 2.90 14.61 24.31
CA ASN A 452 1.65 15.02 24.95
C ASN A 452 0.53 14.04 24.57
N PRO A 453 0.16 13.08 25.45
CA PRO A 453 -0.91 12.12 25.19
C PRO A 453 -2.26 12.78 24.90
N LEU A 454 -3.15 11.98 24.32
CA LEU A 454 -4.52 12.36 24.01
C LEU A 454 -5.21 12.93 25.25
N SER A 455 -5.95 14.02 25.06
CA SER A 455 -6.69 14.69 26.13
C SER A 455 -7.93 15.40 25.58
N GLY A 456 -8.84 15.79 26.47
CA GLY A 456 -10.08 16.46 26.07
C GLY A 456 -10.96 15.53 25.22
N LYS A 457 -11.42 16.01 24.06
CA LYS A 457 -12.26 15.24 23.14
C LYS A 457 -11.52 14.92 21.84
N VAL A 458 -11.62 13.70 21.35
CA VAL A 458 -11.19 13.36 19.98
C VAL A 458 -12.44 13.05 19.18
N THR A 459 -12.65 13.74 18.06
CA THR A 459 -13.84 13.53 17.21
C THR A 459 -13.42 12.89 15.89
N VAL A 460 -13.95 11.69 15.62
CA VAL A 460 -13.79 10.97 14.36
C VAL A 460 -15.19 10.79 13.79
N SER A 461 -15.58 11.56 12.77
CA SER A 461 -17.00 11.58 12.34
C SER A 461 -17.21 11.59 10.82
N GLY A 462 -18.06 10.74 10.28
CA GLY A 462 -18.46 10.76 8.87
C GLY A 462 -17.37 10.29 7.90
N ASN A 463 -16.34 9.60 8.37
CA ASN A 463 -15.25 9.13 7.51
C ASN A 463 -15.64 7.85 6.77
N THR A 464 -15.18 7.70 5.53
CA THR A 464 -15.34 6.48 4.74
C THR A 464 -13.98 5.81 4.55
N LEU A 465 -13.86 4.55 4.95
CA LEU A 465 -12.64 3.76 4.91
C LEU A 465 -12.84 2.57 3.96
N ILE A 466 -12.12 2.57 2.84
CA ILE A 466 -12.29 1.61 1.75
C ILE A 466 -11.03 0.76 1.65
N ARG A 467 -11.14 -0.56 1.85
CA ARG A 467 -10.00 -1.50 1.73
C ARG A 467 -8.80 -1.10 2.59
N THR A 468 -9.07 -0.63 3.81
CA THR A 468 -8.05 -0.17 4.77
C THR A 468 -7.85 -1.14 5.94
N GLY A 469 -6.67 -1.07 6.54
CA GLY A 469 -6.14 -2.08 7.45
C GLY A 469 -5.27 -3.10 6.71
N ALA A 470 -4.32 -3.71 7.39
CA ALA A 470 -3.33 -4.59 6.79
C ALA A 470 -2.65 -5.51 7.82
N MET A 471 -2.04 -6.60 7.36
CA MET A 471 -1.18 -7.42 8.20
C MET A 471 0.00 -6.60 8.70
N ASN A 472 0.25 -6.59 10.02
CA ASN A 472 1.51 -6.08 10.55
C ASN A 472 2.56 -7.21 10.54
N PRO A 473 3.61 -7.14 9.70
CA PRO A 473 4.60 -8.20 9.61
C PRO A 473 5.43 -8.37 10.90
N ASN A 474 5.45 -7.36 11.78
CA ASN A 474 6.17 -7.43 13.04
C ASN A 474 5.41 -8.20 14.11
N TRP A 475 4.08 -8.07 14.10
CA TRP A 475 3.22 -8.64 15.15
C TRP A 475 2.63 -9.99 14.75
N SER A 476 2.70 -10.34 13.46
CA SER A 476 2.02 -11.52 12.90
C SER A 476 0.51 -11.52 13.14
N HIS A 477 -0.07 -10.33 13.33
CA HIS A 477 -1.52 -10.09 13.37
C HIS A 477 -1.86 -8.76 12.67
N PRO A 478 -3.11 -8.60 12.19
CA PRO A 478 -3.48 -7.44 11.39
C PRO A 478 -3.82 -6.22 12.24
N MET A 479 -3.64 -5.04 11.64
CA MET A 479 -4.25 -3.79 12.07
C MET A 479 -5.58 -3.58 11.34
N GLY A 480 -6.57 -3.08 12.07
CA GLY A 480 -7.90 -2.78 11.55
C GLY A 480 -7.96 -1.47 10.75
N ALA A 481 -9.11 -1.22 10.13
CA ALA A 481 -9.37 -0.02 9.36
C ALA A 481 -9.35 1.25 10.22
N LEU A 482 -9.90 1.20 11.44
CA LEU A 482 -9.85 2.28 12.42
C LEU A 482 -9.36 1.73 13.76
N ARG A 483 -8.19 2.19 14.23
CA ARG A 483 -7.64 1.79 15.54
C ARG A 483 -7.69 2.89 16.59
N VAL A 484 -7.99 2.50 17.82
CA VAL A 484 -7.73 3.28 19.03
C VAL A 484 -6.65 2.57 19.84
N ASP A 485 -5.50 3.22 19.99
CA ASP A 485 -4.26 2.56 20.40
C ASP A 485 -3.63 3.24 21.62
N SER A 486 -3.73 2.60 22.78
CA SER A 486 -3.07 3.01 24.02
C SER A 486 -1.63 2.48 24.07
N TYR A 487 -0.80 2.90 23.11
CA TYR A 487 0.54 2.34 22.90
C TYR A 487 1.49 2.60 24.09
N ASP A 488 1.87 3.85 24.35
CA ASP A 488 2.80 4.23 25.43
C ASP A 488 2.09 4.72 26.71
N SER A 489 0.77 4.96 26.64
CA SER A 489 -0.02 5.37 27.80
C SER A 489 -1.52 5.09 27.61
N ALA A 490 -2.20 4.86 28.74
CA ALA A 490 -3.63 4.56 28.78
C ALA A 490 -4.50 5.72 28.26
N ILE A 491 -5.62 5.38 27.64
CA ILE A 491 -6.65 6.30 27.19
C ILE A 491 -7.86 6.09 28.12
N THR A 492 -7.95 6.85 29.22
CA THR A 492 -9.03 6.67 30.22
C THR A 492 -9.76 7.95 30.59
N THR A 493 -9.17 9.11 30.27
CA THR A 493 -9.69 10.44 30.60
C THR A 493 -10.09 11.24 29.36
N VAL A 494 -10.08 10.60 28.19
CA VAL A 494 -10.36 11.20 26.89
C VAL A 494 -11.76 10.84 26.45
N ASP A 495 -12.49 11.81 25.88
CA ASP A 495 -13.78 11.57 25.23
C ASP A 495 -13.56 11.26 23.75
N VAL A 496 -13.40 9.99 23.39
CA VAL A 496 -13.20 9.56 22.00
C VAL A 496 -14.57 9.26 21.37
N ARG A 497 -14.97 10.08 20.39
CA ARG A 497 -16.25 9.93 19.68
C ARG A 497 -16.02 9.53 18.25
N ILE A 498 -16.42 8.32 17.91
CA ILE A 498 -16.40 7.78 16.56
C ILE A 498 -17.86 7.71 16.08
N SER A 499 -18.24 8.48 15.06
CA SER A 499 -19.61 8.48 14.55
C SER A 499 -19.70 8.41 13.04
N ASP A 500 -20.78 7.81 12.54
CA ASP A 500 -21.15 7.86 11.12
C ASP A 500 -20.02 7.36 10.17
N THR A 501 -19.17 6.45 10.66
CA THR A 501 -18.07 5.89 9.89
C THR A 501 -18.57 4.79 8.96
N THR A 502 -18.16 4.83 7.70
CA THR A 502 -18.46 3.80 6.71
C THR A 502 -17.22 2.98 6.43
N PHE A 503 -17.31 1.65 6.55
CA PHE A 503 -16.27 0.69 6.18
C PHE A 503 -16.72 -0.09 4.95
N VAL A 504 -15.83 -0.20 3.96
CA VAL A 504 -16.08 -0.93 2.72
C VAL A 504 -14.89 -1.83 2.44
N ASP A 505 -15.12 -3.14 2.43
CA ASP A 505 -14.16 -4.17 2.03
C ASP A 505 -12.83 -4.14 2.81
N SER A 506 -12.87 -3.84 4.12
CA SER A 506 -11.69 -3.95 4.98
C SER A 506 -11.09 -5.36 4.90
N PRO A 507 -9.81 -5.56 4.52
CA PRO A 507 -9.22 -6.89 4.34
C PRO A 507 -9.14 -7.70 5.64
N TYR A 508 -9.16 -7.01 6.79
CA TYR A 508 -9.17 -7.59 8.12
C TYR A 508 -10.35 -7.07 8.94
N SER A 509 -10.09 -6.31 10.01
CA SER A 509 -11.10 -5.83 10.96
C SER A 509 -11.49 -4.37 10.72
N ASP A 510 -12.71 -3.98 11.16
CA ASP A 510 -13.19 -2.61 11.02
C ASP A 510 -12.66 -1.73 12.17
N PHE A 511 -13.03 -2.07 13.40
CA PHE A 511 -12.56 -1.40 14.61
C PHE A 511 -11.49 -2.22 15.33
N GLU A 512 -10.41 -1.58 15.74
CA GLU A 512 -9.35 -2.17 16.56
C GLU A 512 -9.15 -1.39 17.87
N PHE A 513 -9.09 -2.09 19.00
CA PHE A 513 -8.75 -1.54 20.32
C PHE A 513 -7.55 -2.27 20.87
N VAL A 514 -6.43 -1.57 20.96
CA VAL A 514 -5.13 -2.23 21.15
C VAL A 514 -4.22 -1.42 22.06
N SER A 515 -3.27 -2.10 22.72
CA SER A 515 -2.09 -1.46 23.31
C SER A 515 -0.88 -1.96 22.52
N GLY A 516 -0.59 -1.28 21.41
CA GLY A 516 0.34 -1.78 20.39
C GLY A 516 1.76 -2.05 20.89
N GLY A 517 2.18 -1.38 21.98
CA GLY A 517 3.46 -1.61 22.64
C GLY A 517 3.55 -2.89 23.48
N GLY A 518 2.46 -3.65 23.62
CA GLY A 518 2.44 -4.88 24.45
C GLY A 518 2.30 -4.61 25.94
N HIS A 519 1.96 -3.39 26.34
CA HIS A 519 1.91 -2.98 27.75
C HIS A 519 0.56 -3.27 28.43
N GLY A 520 -0.50 -3.50 27.65
CA GLY A 520 -1.84 -3.76 28.17
C GLY A 520 -2.47 -2.54 28.84
N TYR A 521 -2.18 -1.35 28.32
CA TYR A 521 -2.81 -0.13 28.82
C TYR A 521 -4.29 -0.08 28.46
N ASP A 522 -5.10 0.49 29.36
CA ASP A 522 -6.55 0.59 29.17
C ASP A 522 -6.92 1.53 28.01
N VAL A 523 -7.91 1.11 27.23
CA VAL A 523 -8.69 1.97 26.33
C VAL A 523 -10.11 2.09 26.85
N SER A 524 -10.52 3.31 27.24
CA SER A 524 -11.84 3.64 27.76
C SER A 524 -12.26 5.05 27.34
N GLY A 525 -13.54 5.39 27.55
CA GLY A 525 -14.08 6.69 27.12
C GLY A 525 -14.40 6.75 25.62
N VAL A 526 -14.48 5.59 24.96
CA VAL A 526 -14.83 5.48 23.53
C VAL A 526 -16.33 5.28 23.36
N THR A 527 -16.95 6.10 22.50
CA THR A 527 -18.31 5.89 22.00
C THR A 527 -18.29 5.78 20.48
N VAL A 528 -18.85 4.70 19.96
CA VAL A 528 -19.07 4.42 18.54
C VAL A 528 -20.57 4.51 18.25
N SER A 529 -20.97 5.34 17.28
CA SER A 529 -22.39 5.50 16.91
C SER A 529 -22.64 5.64 15.41
N GLY A 530 -23.57 4.88 14.84
CA GLY A 530 -24.03 5.11 13.45
C GLY A 530 -23.08 4.57 12.37
N ALA A 531 -22.22 3.61 12.70
CA ALA A 531 -21.28 3.06 11.73
C ALA A 531 -21.94 2.02 10.80
N THR A 532 -21.49 1.98 9.54
CA THR A 532 -21.89 0.95 8.58
C THR A 532 -20.66 0.20 8.09
N ALA A 533 -20.65 -1.12 8.19
CA ALA A 533 -19.58 -1.97 7.68
C ALA A 533 -20.12 -2.93 6.61
N THR A 534 -19.44 -2.99 5.47
CA THR A 534 -19.76 -3.91 4.37
C THR A 534 -18.50 -4.64 3.95
N GLY A 535 -18.53 -5.97 3.93
CA GLY A 535 -17.42 -6.78 3.40
C GLY A 535 -16.20 -6.90 4.31
N THR A 536 -16.36 -6.77 5.64
CA THR A 536 -15.28 -6.96 6.62
C THR A 536 -14.65 -8.34 6.48
N GLY A 537 -13.34 -8.42 6.25
CA GLY A 537 -12.63 -9.67 6.02
C GLY A 537 -12.64 -10.63 7.22
N THR A 538 -12.40 -10.12 8.42
CA THR A 538 -12.36 -10.90 9.66
C THR A 538 -13.51 -10.55 10.61
N VAL A 539 -13.29 -9.60 11.51
CA VAL A 539 -14.21 -9.25 12.61
C VAL A 539 -14.54 -7.77 12.60
N VAL A 540 -15.76 -7.41 13.01
CA VAL A 540 -16.15 -6.00 13.09
C VAL A 540 -15.41 -5.30 14.23
N VAL A 541 -15.24 -5.98 15.37
CA VAL A 541 -14.48 -5.46 16.51
C VAL A 541 -13.34 -6.41 16.86
N GLN A 542 -12.12 -5.94 16.74
CA GLN A 542 -10.90 -6.58 17.22
C GLN A 542 -10.45 -5.86 18.50
N ALA A 543 -10.63 -6.52 19.64
CA ALA A 543 -10.28 -5.99 20.96
C ALA A 543 -9.16 -6.82 21.59
N GLU A 544 -8.08 -6.13 21.93
CA GLU A 544 -6.77 -6.72 22.26
C GLU A 544 -6.15 -6.09 23.51
N THR A 545 -6.88 -5.23 24.21
CA THR A 545 -6.43 -4.52 25.40
C THR A 545 -7.60 -4.39 26.39
N PRO A 546 -7.38 -4.13 27.70
CA PRO A 546 -8.47 -4.00 28.65
C PRO A 546 -9.17 -2.63 28.48
N GLY A 547 -10.35 -2.51 29.10
CA GLY A 547 -11.11 -1.26 29.13
C GLY A 547 -12.52 -1.42 28.60
N SER A 548 -13.05 -0.39 27.92
CA SER A 548 -14.43 -0.40 27.44
C SER A 548 -14.72 0.56 26.28
N ALA A 549 -15.68 0.18 25.44
CA ALA A 549 -16.31 1.07 24.47
C ALA A 549 -17.83 0.83 24.43
N THR A 550 -18.59 1.85 24.02
CA THR A 550 -20.03 1.74 23.78
C THR A 550 -20.32 1.81 22.29
N PHE A 551 -21.14 0.90 21.78
CA PHE A 551 -21.53 0.83 20.37
C PHE A 551 -23.04 1.00 20.23
N SER A 552 -23.50 1.91 19.38
CA SER A 552 -24.92 2.02 19.00
C SER A 552 -25.07 2.24 17.51
N ASP A 553 -26.17 1.78 16.93
CA ASP A 553 -26.49 1.97 15.52
C ASP A 553 -25.36 1.49 14.56
N VAL A 554 -24.61 0.46 14.97
CA VAL A 554 -23.56 -0.16 14.14
C VAL A 554 -24.17 -1.30 13.33
N THR A 555 -24.19 -1.17 12.02
CA THR A 555 -24.71 -2.20 11.10
C THR A 555 -23.58 -2.80 10.31
N ALA A 556 -23.44 -4.12 10.34
CA ALA A 556 -22.46 -4.86 9.55
C ALA A 556 -23.13 -5.84 8.58
N THR A 557 -22.57 -5.97 7.38
CA THR A 557 -23.00 -6.97 6.39
C THR A 557 -21.80 -7.62 5.73
N GLY A 558 -21.87 -8.93 5.52
CA GLY A 558 -20.78 -9.67 4.87
C GLY A 558 -19.51 -9.83 5.73
N THR A 559 -19.62 -9.85 7.06
CA THR A 559 -18.49 -10.14 7.96
C THR A 559 -17.95 -11.56 7.73
N GLY A 560 -16.66 -11.67 7.43
CA GLY A 560 -16.04 -12.91 6.95
C GLY A 560 -15.75 -13.95 8.04
N ALA A 561 -15.59 -13.54 9.30
CA ALA A 561 -15.46 -14.45 10.44
C ALA A 561 -16.66 -14.33 11.40
N THR A 562 -16.58 -13.44 12.39
CA THR A 562 -17.59 -13.26 13.45
C THR A 562 -17.65 -11.80 13.89
N GLY A 563 -18.60 -11.42 14.74
CA GLY A 563 -18.74 -10.03 15.17
C GLY A 563 -17.52 -9.49 15.91
N VAL A 564 -16.97 -10.27 16.85
CA VAL A 564 -15.97 -9.81 17.82
C VAL A 564 -14.80 -10.79 17.95
N TYR A 565 -13.58 -10.27 18.01
CA TYR A 565 -12.42 -10.92 18.62
C TYR A 565 -12.10 -10.15 19.91
N ASP A 566 -12.16 -10.79 21.08
CA ASP A 566 -11.91 -10.14 22.38
C ASP A 566 -10.89 -10.97 23.16
N CYS A 567 -9.61 -10.71 22.88
CA CYS A 567 -8.49 -11.49 23.35
C CYS A 567 -7.36 -10.55 23.80
N SER A 568 -7.57 -9.92 24.95
CA SER A 568 -6.62 -8.94 25.49
C SER A 568 -5.24 -9.53 25.79
N TYR A 569 -4.20 -8.75 25.52
CA TYR A 569 -2.82 -9.05 25.87
C TYR A 569 -2.19 -7.90 26.68
N PRO A 570 -1.06 -8.12 27.38
CA PRO A 570 -0.36 -9.39 27.60
C PRO A 570 -1.17 -10.40 28.45
N ALA A 571 -0.66 -11.62 28.60
CA ALA A 571 -1.36 -12.66 29.37
C ALA A 571 -1.72 -12.21 30.80
N GLY A 572 -2.98 -12.41 31.19
CA GLY A 572 -3.50 -11.97 32.49
C GLY A 572 -4.19 -10.60 32.47
N THR A 573 -4.18 -9.92 31.33
CA THR A 573 -4.98 -8.72 31.08
C THR A 573 -6.47 -9.05 31.02
N ALA A 574 -7.31 -8.16 31.57
CA ALA A 574 -8.76 -8.33 31.54
C ALA A 574 -9.32 -8.19 30.11
N PRO A 575 -10.40 -8.93 29.76
CA PRO A 575 -11.10 -8.74 28.50
C PRO A 575 -11.64 -7.32 28.34
N PHE A 576 -11.87 -6.91 27.10
CA PHE A 576 -12.43 -5.61 26.78
C PHE A 576 -13.96 -5.61 26.97
N THR A 577 -14.49 -4.59 27.63
CA THR A 577 -15.95 -4.50 27.84
C THR A 577 -16.62 -3.81 26.65
N ILE A 578 -17.31 -4.60 25.82
CA ILE A 578 -18.13 -4.10 24.70
C ILE A 578 -19.56 -3.83 25.19
N ASN A 579 -19.88 -2.55 25.39
CA ASN A 579 -21.23 -2.13 25.80
C ASN A 579 -22.12 -1.96 24.57
N GLN A 580 -23.11 -2.85 24.43
CA GLN A 580 -24.09 -2.83 23.35
C GLN A 580 -25.23 -1.84 23.67
N GLY A 581 -25.24 -0.69 22.99
CA GLY A 581 -26.37 0.22 22.91
C GLY A 581 -27.48 -0.29 21.96
N SER A 582 -28.45 0.56 21.65
CA SER A 582 -29.51 0.24 20.69
C SER A 582 -29.02 0.27 19.23
N GLY A 583 -29.74 -0.41 18.34
CA GLY A 583 -29.58 -0.25 16.88
C GLY A 583 -28.46 -1.06 16.23
N ASN A 584 -27.67 -1.80 16.99
CA ASN A 584 -26.63 -2.66 16.44
C ASN A 584 -27.22 -3.88 15.70
N SER A 585 -26.67 -4.23 14.54
CA SER A 585 -27.12 -5.40 13.77
C SER A 585 -26.03 -5.98 12.86
N GLY A 586 -26.08 -7.29 12.62
CA GLY A 586 -25.23 -7.97 11.64
C GLY A 586 -23.80 -8.33 12.08
N TRP A 587 -23.42 -8.04 13.32
CA TRP A 587 -22.11 -8.39 13.91
C TRP A 587 -22.26 -9.12 15.25
N THR A 588 -23.00 -10.23 15.24
CA THR A 588 -23.17 -11.07 16.43
C THR A 588 -22.08 -12.12 16.54
N GLY A 589 -21.82 -12.59 17.76
CA GLY A 589 -20.87 -13.66 18.03
C GLY A 589 -19.49 -13.14 18.42
N THR A 590 -18.75 -14.02 19.10
CA THR A 590 -17.39 -13.76 19.56
C THR A 590 -16.52 -14.93 19.15
N TRP A 591 -15.32 -14.64 18.67
CA TRP A 591 -14.35 -15.65 18.29
C TRP A 591 -14.02 -16.53 19.50
N PRO A 592 -14.19 -17.86 19.40
CA PRO A 592 -14.20 -18.72 20.58
C PRO A 592 -12.81 -19.09 21.10
N ASP A 593 -11.75 -18.87 20.31
CA ASP A 593 -10.41 -19.37 20.61
C ASP A 593 -9.33 -18.30 20.43
N CYS A 594 -9.01 -17.61 21.54
CA CYS A 594 -7.92 -16.61 21.59
C CYS A 594 -6.51 -17.17 21.35
N SER A 595 -6.34 -18.49 21.21
CA SER A 595 -5.05 -19.06 20.76
C SER A 595 -4.90 -19.04 19.24
N THR A 596 -5.95 -18.68 18.51
CA THR A 596 -5.98 -18.61 17.04
C THR A 596 -6.49 -17.25 16.57
N TRP A 597 -6.09 -16.87 15.36
CA TRP A 597 -6.50 -15.62 14.74
C TRP A 597 -7.62 -15.85 13.72
N PRO A 598 -8.70 -15.02 13.74
CA PRO A 598 -9.68 -14.98 12.67
C PRO A 598 -8.98 -14.77 11.32
N GLN A 599 -9.25 -15.64 10.36
CA GLN A 599 -8.71 -15.53 9.00
C GLN A 599 -9.74 -14.87 8.07
N PRO A 600 -9.32 -14.06 7.08
CA PRO A 600 -10.23 -13.50 6.10
C PRO A 600 -11.08 -14.59 5.42
N GLY A 601 -12.41 -14.47 5.48
CA GLY A 601 -13.34 -15.46 4.93
C GLY A 601 -13.41 -16.81 5.67
N GLY A 602 -12.88 -16.89 6.90
CA GLY A 602 -12.73 -18.13 7.68
C GLY A 602 -13.96 -18.65 8.42
N GLY A 603 -15.08 -17.93 8.46
CA GLY A 603 -16.27 -18.30 9.25
C GLY A 603 -16.09 -18.10 10.77
N ASP A 604 -17.13 -18.40 11.56
CA ASP A 604 -17.27 -17.94 12.97
C ASP A 604 -16.39 -18.64 14.02
N GLY A 605 -15.51 -19.56 13.61
CA GLY A 605 -14.59 -20.27 14.50
C GLY A 605 -15.24 -21.31 15.44
N SER A 606 -16.55 -21.55 15.35
CA SER A 606 -17.24 -22.49 16.24
C SER A 606 -17.03 -23.96 15.82
N GLY A 607 -16.10 -24.64 16.48
CA GLY A 607 -15.98 -26.10 16.37
C GLY A 607 -17.15 -26.82 17.05
N GLY A 608 -18.09 -27.38 16.28
CA GLY A 608 -19.16 -28.23 16.82
C GLY A 608 -19.95 -29.05 15.79
N THR A 609 -19.51 -30.30 15.55
CA THR A 609 -20.25 -31.49 15.06
C THR A 609 -21.51 -31.29 14.18
N THR A 610 -21.30 -31.58 12.89
CA THR A 610 -22.22 -31.95 11.81
C THR A 610 -23.62 -32.48 12.18
N THR A 611 -24.67 -31.77 11.75
CA THR A 611 -25.89 -32.37 11.16
C THR A 611 -26.36 -31.49 9.99
N GLY A 612 -26.37 -32.09 8.79
CA GLY A 612 -26.41 -31.38 7.50
C GLY A 612 -27.78 -30.93 7.02
N GLY A 613 -27.73 -29.94 6.12
CA GLY A 613 -28.89 -29.37 5.43
C GLY A 613 -28.54 -28.54 4.18
N SER A 614 -27.59 -29.01 3.36
CA SER A 614 -27.48 -28.77 1.92
C SER A 614 -27.19 -27.36 1.37
N THR A 615 -25.90 -27.06 1.23
CA THR A 615 -25.27 -26.83 -0.09
C THR A 615 -24.07 -27.78 -0.23
N GLY A 616 -24.36 -29.01 -0.66
CA GLY A 616 -23.36 -29.80 -1.38
C GLY A 616 -23.15 -29.20 -2.78
N GLY A 617 -21.97 -29.24 -3.38
CA GLY A 617 -20.72 -29.84 -2.95
C GLY A 617 -19.87 -30.08 -4.19
N THR A 618 -18.58 -29.81 -4.10
CA THR A 618 -17.61 -30.73 -4.69
C THR A 618 -16.84 -31.28 -3.52
N THR A 619 -17.26 -32.46 -3.07
CA THR A 619 -16.29 -33.46 -2.60
C THR A 619 -15.05 -33.32 -3.51
N PRO A 620 -13.80 -33.26 -3.00
CA PRO A 620 -12.71 -33.76 -3.82
C PRO A 620 -13.22 -35.11 -4.33
N PRO A 621 -13.16 -35.41 -5.63
CA PRO A 621 -13.69 -36.66 -6.15
C PRO A 621 -13.29 -37.80 -5.21
N ALA A 622 -14.11 -38.84 -5.10
CA ALA A 622 -13.84 -39.97 -4.21
C ALA A 622 -12.47 -40.67 -4.46
N ASP A 623 -11.69 -40.16 -5.43
CA ASP A 623 -10.35 -40.55 -5.85
C ASP A 623 -9.34 -39.35 -5.95
N GLY A 624 -9.62 -38.18 -5.33
CA GLY A 624 -8.88 -36.91 -5.51
C GLY A 624 -7.72 -36.64 -4.53
N ASN A 625 -6.82 -35.71 -4.90
CA ASN A 625 -5.67 -35.30 -4.07
C ASN A 625 -6.15 -34.68 -2.74
N LEU A 626 -5.92 -35.37 -1.63
CA LEU A 626 -6.30 -34.98 -0.27
C LEU A 626 -5.50 -33.79 0.29
N ALA A 627 -4.32 -33.53 -0.26
CA ALA A 627 -3.39 -32.49 0.17
C ALA A 627 -3.58 -31.16 -0.58
N LYS A 628 -4.29 -31.14 -1.71
CA LYS A 628 -4.49 -29.90 -2.49
C LYS A 628 -5.23 -28.83 -1.69
N GLY A 629 -4.68 -27.62 -1.66
CA GLY A 629 -5.18 -26.44 -0.95
C GLY A 629 -5.15 -26.58 0.57
N ARG A 630 -4.46 -27.58 1.11
CA ARG A 630 -4.38 -27.80 2.56
C ARG A 630 -3.29 -26.93 3.21
N PRO A 631 -3.44 -26.57 4.49
CA PRO A 631 -2.37 -25.89 5.22
C PRO A 631 -1.08 -26.72 5.23
N ALA A 632 0.04 -26.08 4.91
CA ALA A 632 1.37 -26.69 4.93
C ALA A 632 2.34 -25.83 5.76
N THR A 633 3.22 -26.48 6.50
CA THR A 633 4.31 -25.86 7.27
C THR A 633 5.63 -26.53 6.94
N ASP A 634 6.74 -25.82 7.10
CA ASP A 634 8.08 -26.36 6.91
C ASP A 634 9.00 -26.07 8.09
N THR A 635 10.17 -26.70 8.09
CA THR A 635 11.24 -26.43 9.07
C THR A 635 12.07 -25.20 8.74
N GLY A 636 11.79 -24.54 7.61
CA GLY A 636 12.58 -23.48 7.01
C GLY A 636 12.56 -23.59 5.49
N HIS A 637 12.58 -22.44 4.81
CA HIS A 637 12.63 -22.34 3.35
C HIS A 637 13.61 -21.26 2.90
N ALA A 638 13.95 -21.28 1.61
CA ALA A 638 14.73 -20.25 0.95
C ALA A 638 13.80 -19.24 0.23
N ASP A 639 14.09 -17.96 0.38
CA ASP A 639 13.44 -16.86 -0.35
C ASP A 639 11.89 -16.93 -0.29
N VAL A 640 11.21 -16.93 -1.44
CA VAL A 640 9.74 -16.98 -1.57
C VAL A 640 9.18 -18.41 -1.72
N TYR A 641 10.01 -19.44 -1.66
CA TYR A 641 9.64 -20.83 -1.96
C TYR A 641 9.05 -21.54 -0.73
N THR A 642 7.90 -21.07 -0.27
CA THR A 642 7.24 -21.50 0.97
C THR A 642 6.53 -22.85 0.85
N ALA A 643 6.24 -23.48 2.00
CA ALA A 643 5.52 -24.75 2.09
C ALA A 643 4.18 -24.80 1.34
N SER A 644 3.47 -23.66 1.21
CA SER A 644 2.16 -23.61 0.54
C SER A 644 2.25 -23.91 -0.96
N ASN A 645 3.40 -23.64 -1.58
CA ASN A 645 3.61 -23.94 -3.00
C ASN A 645 3.57 -25.43 -3.27
N ALA A 646 3.87 -26.29 -2.30
CA ALA A 646 3.83 -27.73 -2.47
C ALA A 646 2.42 -28.33 -2.43
N VAL A 647 1.37 -27.53 -2.32
CA VAL A 647 -0.03 -27.99 -2.20
C VAL A 647 -1.02 -27.11 -2.97
N ASP A 648 -0.55 -26.13 -3.74
CA ASP A 648 -1.41 -25.18 -4.46
C ASP A 648 -2.02 -25.77 -5.74
N GLY A 649 -1.52 -26.93 -6.20
CA GLY A 649 -1.93 -27.58 -7.43
C GLY A 649 -1.30 -27.00 -8.70
N ASP A 650 -0.30 -26.14 -8.58
CA ASP A 650 0.54 -25.64 -9.66
C ASP A 650 1.90 -26.34 -9.65
N ALA A 651 2.14 -27.20 -10.64
CA ALA A 651 3.42 -27.88 -10.75
C ALA A 651 4.60 -26.93 -11.07
N ASN A 652 4.38 -25.65 -11.40
CA ASN A 652 5.46 -24.71 -11.72
C ASN A 652 5.93 -23.88 -10.52
N SER A 653 5.12 -23.76 -9.46
CA SER A 653 5.57 -23.23 -8.17
C SER A 653 6.32 -24.34 -7.41
N TYR A 654 7.10 -23.98 -6.39
CA TYR A 654 7.71 -24.99 -5.53
C TYR A 654 8.07 -24.46 -4.15
N TRP A 655 8.08 -25.38 -3.20
CA TRP A 655 8.76 -25.24 -1.92
C TRP A 655 10.24 -25.58 -2.08
N GLU A 656 11.12 -24.80 -1.45
CA GLU A 656 12.56 -25.07 -1.32
C GLU A 656 12.98 -24.87 0.12
N SER A 657 13.51 -25.91 0.75
CA SER A 657 14.00 -25.81 2.12
C SER A 657 15.23 -24.89 2.23
N THR A 658 15.61 -24.49 3.44
CA THR A 658 16.90 -23.79 3.65
C THR A 658 18.10 -24.60 3.12
N ASP A 659 18.96 -23.94 2.35
CA ASP A 659 20.16 -24.52 1.73
C ASP A 659 21.13 -25.14 2.76
N ASN A 660 21.68 -26.32 2.40
CA ASN A 660 22.68 -27.05 3.18
C ASN A 660 22.25 -27.41 4.61
N ALA A 661 20.94 -27.45 4.90
CA ALA A 661 20.40 -27.60 6.25
C ALA A 661 19.68 -28.95 6.50
N PHE A 662 19.92 -29.98 5.68
CA PHE A 662 19.29 -31.30 5.88
C PHE A 662 19.57 -31.88 7.29
N PRO A 663 18.59 -32.55 7.94
CA PRO A 663 17.25 -32.85 7.41
C PRO A 663 16.30 -31.65 7.48
N GLN A 664 15.44 -31.52 6.46
CA GLN A 664 14.39 -30.51 6.38
C GLN A 664 13.04 -31.18 6.16
N SER A 665 11.96 -30.61 6.67
CA SER A 665 10.63 -31.22 6.60
C SER A 665 9.57 -30.27 6.09
N LEU A 666 8.62 -30.84 5.35
CA LEU A 666 7.36 -30.23 4.93
C LEU A 666 6.23 -31.04 5.59
N THR A 667 5.27 -30.39 6.26
CA THR A 667 4.12 -31.02 6.93
C THR A 667 2.82 -30.44 6.40
N VAL A 668 1.91 -31.28 5.91
CA VAL A 668 0.58 -30.89 5.43
C VAL A 668 -0.51 -31.38 6.39
N ASP A 669 -1.42 -30.50 6.79
CA ASP A 669 -2.63 -30.83 7.55
C ASP A 669 -3.80 -31.14 6.61
N LEU A 670 -4.17 -32.43 6.49
CA LEU A 670 -5.30 -32.89 5.68
C LEU A 670 -6.68 -32.48 6.26
N GLY A 671 -6.71 -31.71 7.35
CA GLY A 671 -7.88 -31.15 8.03
C GLY A 671 -8.65 -32.15 8.90
N SER A 672 -8.49 -33.45 8.65
CA SER A 672 -9.04 -34.54 9.46
C SER A 672 -8.23 -35.82 9.22
N ALA A 673 -8.40 -36.83 10.07
CA ALA A 673 -7.74 -38.12 9.85
C ALA A 673 -8.31 -38.81 8.60
N GLN A 674 -7.46 -39.01 7.60
CA GLN A 674 -7.80 -39.61 6.31
C GLN A 674 -6.97 -40.89 6.11
N GLY A 675 -7.55 -41.88 5.43
CA GLY A 675 -6.78 -43.03 4.94
C GLY A 675 -5.88 -42.59 3.78
N VAL A 676 -4.56 -42.76 3.91
CA VAL A 676 -3.61 -42.43 2.85
C VAL A 676 -2.84 -43.70 2.47
N GLY A 677 -2.98 -44.10 1.21
CA GLY A 677 -2.34 -45.29 0.64
C GLY A 677 -1.18 -44.97 -0.32
N ARG A 678 -1.18 -43.78 -0.92
CA ARG A 678 -0.19 -43.39 -1.92
C ARG A 678 0.03 -41.88 -1.94
N LEU A 679 1.28 -41.47 -2.14
CA LEU A 679 1.65 -40.10 -2.46
C LEU A 679 2.17 -39.98 -3.89
N VAL A 680 1.91 -38.85 -4.53
CA VAL A 680 2.58 -38.45 -5.77
C VAL A 680 3.31 -37.14 -5.49
N LEU A 681 4.62 -37.16 -5.67
CA LEU A 681 5.51 -36.04 -5.43
C LEU A 681 5.93 -35.48 -6.78
N LYS A 682 5.98 -34.15 -6.92
CA LYS A 682 6.40 -33.50 -8.16
C LYS A 682 7.51 -32.48 -7.93
N LEU A 683 8.27 -32.25 -8.99
CA LEU A 683 9.10 -31.08 -9.19
C LEU A 683 8.64 -30.34 -10.44
N PRO A 684 9.04 -29.06 -10.64
CA PRO A 684 8.62 -28.34 -11.83
C PRO A 684 9.00 -29.04 -13.12
N PRO A 685 8.09 -29.09 -14.12
CA PRO A 685 8.23 -29.97 -15.28
C PRO A 685 9.30 -29.51 -16.29
N ALA A 686 9.82 -28.29 -16.12
CA ALA A 686 10.83 -27.73 -17.01
C ALA A 686 12.11 -28.58 -17.02
N SER A 687 12.63 -28.88 -18.21
CA SER A 687 13.84 -29.71 -18.38
C SER A 687 15.08 -29.16 -17.68
N ALA A 688 15.10 -27.85 -17.37
CA ALA A 688 16.15 -27.19 -16.58
C ALA A 688 16.29 -27.77 -15.16
N TRP A 689 15.25 -28.44 -14.63
CA TRP A 689 15.33 -29.13 -13.35
C TRP A 689 16.19 -30.40 -13.39
N ALA A 690 16.49 -30.94 -14.59
CA ALA A 690 17.31 -32.14 -14.78
C ALA A 690 16.84 -33.39 -13.98
N THR A 691 17.32 -34.57 -14.38
CA THR A 691 17.05 -35.80 -13.62
C THR A 691 17.79 -35.73 -12.28
N ARG A 692 17.06 -35.94 -11.17
CA ARG A 692 17.62 -35.90 -9.81
C ARG A 692 16.97 -36.91 -8.89
N THR A 693 17.62 -37.22 -7.77
CA THR A 693 17.07 -38.09 -6.73
C THR A 693 17.01 -37.35 -5.41
N GLU A 694 15.82 -37.28 -4.80
CA GLU A 694 15.64 -36.78 -3.43
C GLU A 694 15.44 -37.95 -2.47
N THR A 695 16.14 -37.93 -1.34
CA THR A 695 16.03 -38.96 -0.29
C THR A 695 15.15 -38.43 0.83
N LEU A 696 14.02 -39.10 1.07
CA LEU A 696 13.05 -38.69 2.08
C LEU A 696 12.37 -39.87 2.78
N SER A 697 11.86 -39.63 3.99
CA SER A 697 10.90 -40.49 4.69
C SER A 697 9.51 -39.84 4.76
N VAL A 698 8.48 -40.65 4.98
CA VAL A 698 7.10 -40.18 5.18
C VAL A 698 6.64 -40.53 6.59
N LEU A 699 6.15 -39.53 7.31
CA LEU A 699 5.60 -39.67 8.66
C LEU A 699 4.13 -39.24 8.70
N GLY A 700 3.39 -39.83 9.63
CA GLY A 700 1.98 -39.55 9.88
C GLY A 700 1.71 -39.25 11.34
N SER A 701 0.77 -38.34 11.60
CA SER A 701 0.27 -38.01 12.93
C SER A 701 -1.23 -37.71 12.88
N THR A 702 -1.96 -38.04 13.94
CA THR A 702 -3.35 -37.61 14.13
C THR A 702 -3.48 -36.32 14.94
N ASP A 703 -2.44 -35.92 15.67
CA ASP A 703 -2.45 -34.79 16.63
C ASP A 703 -1.46 -33.67 16.29
N GLY A 704 -0.61 -33.86 15.27
CA GLY A 704 0.36 -32.86 14.81
C GLY A 704 1.64 -32.77 15.64
N SER A 705 1.77 -33.61 16.68
CA SER A 705 2.89 -33.59 17.64
C SER A 705 3.64 -34.92 17.70
N THR A 706 2.91 -36.05 17.73
CA THR A 706 3.48 -37.39 17.78
C THR A 706 3.45 -38.02 16.40
N PHE A 707 4.62 -38.22 15.81
CA PHE A 707 4.75 -38.76 14.45
C PHE A 707 5.20 -40.21 14.45
N THR A 708 4.57 -41.02 13.61
CA THR A 708 4.97 -42.40 13.31
C THR A 708 5.45 -42.50 11.87
N THR A 709 6.43 -43.36 11.60
CA THR A 709 6.94 -43.55 10.24
C THR A 709 5.95 -44.37 9.41
N LEU A 710 5.41 -43.78 8.34
CA LEU A 710 4.56 -44.46 7.35
C LEU A 710 5.38 -45.08 6.21
N LYS A 711 6.53 -44.47 5.90
CA LYS A 711 7.51 -44.99 4.94
C LYS A 711 8.92 -44.68 5.41
N ALA A 712 9.75 -45.72 5.50
CA ALA A 712 11.17 -45.57 5.79
C ALA A 712 11.89 -44.73 4.72
N SER A 713 12.99 -44.09 5.09
CA SER A 713 13.77 -43.23 4.19
C SER A 713 14.27 -44.01 2.96
N ALA A 714 14.06 -43.44 1.78
CA ALA A 714 14.50 -43.98 0.49
C ALA A 714 14.73 -42.85 -0.53
N GLY A 715 15.54 -43.11 -1.56
CA GLY A 715 15.73 -42.20 -2.69
C GLY A 715 14.60 -42.34 -3.72
N TYR A 716 14.06 -41.21 -4.19
CA TYR A 716 13.04 -41.12 -5.23
C TYR A 716 13.56 -40.28 -6.39
N THR A 717 13.61 -40.87 -7.58
CA THR A 717 14.12 -40.21 -8.78
C THR A 717 13.00 -39.42 -9.47
N PHE A 718 13.27 -38.15 -9.75
CA PHE A 718 12.48 -37.25 -10.56
C PHE A 718 13.19 -37.08 -11.90
N ASP A 719 12.53 -37.49 -12.98
CA ASP A 719 13.07 -37.40 -14.34
C ASP A 719 12.13 -36.53 -15.21
N PRO A 720 12.60 -35.39 -15.76
CA PRO A 720 11.79 -34.55 -16.63
C PRO A 720 11.21 -35.31 -17.83
N ALA A 721 11.89 -36.35 -18.32
CA ALA A 721 11.39 -37.20 -19.42
C ALA A 721 10.13 -38.00 -19.04
N SER A 722 9.87 -38.16 -17.74
CA SER A 722 8.68 -38.82 -17.18
C SER A 722 7.75 -37.85 -16.45
N GLY A 723 7.95 -36.54 -16.62
CA GLY A 723 7.12 -35.50 -16.00
C GLY A 723 7.53 -35.09 -14.59
N ASN A 724 8.80 -35.32 -14.19
CA ASN A 724 9.33 -34.92 -12.88
C ASN A 724 8.44 -35.34 -11.72
N THR A 725 8.00 -36.59 -11.73
CA THR A 725 7.03 -37.13 -10.78
C THR A 725 7.57 -38.42 -10.16
N ALA A 726 7.41 -38.58 -8.84
CA ALA A 726 7.72 -39.81 -8.12
C ALA A 726 6.52 -40.27 -7.29
N THR A 727 6.25 -41.58 -7.27
CA THR A 727 5.14 -42.16 -6.50
C THR A 727 5.66 -42.92 -5.27
N VAL A 728 5.05 -42.66 -4.12
CA VAL A 728 5.37 -43.33 -2.85
C VAL A 728 4.17 -44.16 -2.38
N SER A 729 4.29 -45.48 -2.42
CA SER A 729 3.28 -46.37 -1.83
C SER A 729 3.48 -46.52 -0.32
N LEU A 730 2.40 -46.31 0.44
CA LEU A 730 2.36 -46.37 1.90
C LEU A 730 1.62 -47.64 2.35
N SER A 731 1.99 -48.17 3.52
CA SER A 731 1.09 -49.07 4.24
C SER A 731 -0.08 -48.23 4.76
N SER A 732 -1.29 -48.46 4.23
CA SER A 732 -2.53 -47.74 4.56
C SER A 732 -2.59 -47.39 6.05
N ALA A 733 -2.54 -46.08 6.35
CA ALA A 733 -2.64 -45.55 7.70
C ALA A 733 -3.61 -44.37 7.72
N SER A 734 -4.39 -44.26 8.80
CA SER A 734 -5.25 -43.10 9.04
C SER A 734 -4.41 -41.99 9.67
N THR A 735 -4.20 -40.89 8.95
CA THR A 735 -3.38 -39.75 9.40
C THR A 735 -4.05 -38.43 9.08
N ARG A 736 -3.87 -37.42 9.92
CA ARG A 736 -4.30 -36.04 9.64
C ARG A 736 -3.14 -35.22 9.09
N TYR A 737 -1.96 -35.39 9.68
CA TYR A 737 -0.75 -34.68 9.27
C TYR A 737 0.14 -35.62 8.48
N LEU A 738 0.56 -35.21 7.28
CA LEU A 738 1.58 -35.89 6.50
C LEU A 738 2.86 -35.07 6.55
N ARG A 739 3.96 -35.66 7.01
CA ARG A 739 5.28 -35.02 7.02
C ARG A 739 6.24 -35.75 6.09
N LEU A 740 6.81 -35.04 5.13
CA LEU A 740 7.98 -35.47 4.38
C LEU A 740 9.22 -34.93 5.05
N THR A 741 10.20 -35.79 5.34
CA THR A 741 11.50 -35.37 5.87
C THR A 741 12.59 -35.73 4.88
N PHE A 742 13.18 -34.71 4.27
CA PHE A 742 14.22 -34.80 3.25
C PHE A 742 15.61 -34.81 3.90
N THR A 743 16.50 -35.70 3.44
CA THR A 743 17.86 -35.84 3.95
C THR A 743 18.95 -35.67 2.89
N ALA A 744 18.60 -35.71 1.60
CA ALA A 744 19.53 -35.45 0.49
C ALA A 744 18.77 -35.12 -0.80
N ASN A 745 19.39 -34.33 -1.67
CA ASN A 745 18.95 -34.07 -3.04
C ASN A 745 20.19 -34.01 -3.94
N THR A 746 20.20 -34.76 -5.06
CA THR A 746 21.36 -34.80 -5.98
C THR A 746 21.42 -33.61 -6.94
N GLY A 747 20.33 -32.85 -7.09
CA GLY A 747 20.23 -31.72 -8.02
C GLY A 747 20.47 -30.35 -7.39
N TRP A 748 20.27 -30.22 -6.08
CA TRP A 748 20.37 -28.96 -5.33
C TRP A 748 20.66 -29.23 -3.84
N PRO A 749 21.31 -28.33 -3.06
CA PRO A 749 21.59 -28.57 -1.64
C PRO A 749 20.39 -28.33 -0.70
N ALA A 750 19.15 -28.46 -1.18
CA ALA A 750 17.91 -28.31 -0.41
C ALA A 750 16.86 -29.35 -0.83
N GLY A 751 15.87 -29.61 0.04
CA GLY A 751 14.68 -30.37 -0.33
C GLY A 751 13.77 -29.48 -1.17
N GLN A 752 13.25 -30.02 -2.27
CA GLN A 752 12.40 -29.24 -3.18
C GLN A 752 11.14 -30.04 -3.52
N LEU A 753 10.00 -29.35 -3.63
CA LEU A 753 8.73 -30.00 -3.99
C LEU A 753 7.76 -29.00 -4.61
N SER A 754 7.31 -29.26 -5.84
CA SER A 754 6.26 -28.46 -6.49
C SER A 754 4.86 -28.92 -6.13
N GLU A 755 4.67 -30.19 -5.82
CA GLU A 755 3.37 -30.69 -5.38
C GLU A 755 3.56 -31.97 -4.54
N LEU A 756 2.87 -32.01 -3.41
CA LEU A 756 2.55 -33.21 -2.64
C LEU A 756 1.09 -33.55 -2.90
N GLU A 757 0.86 -34.61 -3.65
CA GLU A 757 -0.46 -35.21 -3.79
C GLU A 757 -0.63 -36.41 -2.87
N ALA A 758 -1.74 -36.50 -2.15
CA ALA A 758 -2.06 -37.61 -1.26
C ALA A 758 -3.36 -38.30 -1.68
N TYR A 759 -3.34 -39.63 -1.77
CA TYR A 759 -4.48 -40.43 -2.22
C TYR A 759 -4.75 -41.60 -1.28
N ALA A 760 -6.02 -42.01 -1.20
CA ALA A 760 -6.44 -43.14 -0.38
C ALA A 760 -5.93 -44.51 -0.89
N SER A 761 -5.58 -44.62 -2.19
CA SER A 761 -5.05 -45.83 -2.83
C SER A 761 -3.97 -45.58 -3.88
#